data_AF-W2GTE9-F1
#
_entry.id   AF-W2GTE9-F1
#
_cell.length_a   1.000
_cell.length_b   1.000
_cell.length_c   1.000
_cell.angle_alpha   90.00
_cell.angle_beta   90.00
_cell.angle_gamma   90.00
#
_symmetry.space_group_name_H-M   'P 1'
#
loop_
_entity.id
_entity.type
_entity.pdbx_description
1 polymer ?
#
loop_
_entity_poly.entity_id
_entity_poly.type
_entity_poly.pdbx_seq_one_letter_code
_entity_poly.pdbx_strand_id
1 'polypeptide(L)'
;MPGSYASNDDASEAAVGEAPIDFDAEDAGAAGDVDLKSPVIDTGGDNNWEEENTQQNDVDKDDGPQSVDSEPGHYSWKRADGRQRSQSLDEEDEDEADNNSEVSDKRDVTVRTLPTGIDDLPLFADEKNRELHAQIRIKEARYEAAKRELAETRSRVEIMTEHLKNVQQELLHTQALHGAKLKEVESEEHMRQLAEREIGRVAQEAKVLDAEAAELERKLAGLQGSLFKGNEAMDAFKLQMNWNQDEMEQWAVAARQKEEDAMALERYRRADEARIKELTLALEKLTQQLTRAKREVDDEATETQAKQIELDKTAEEFRSLHAERAKLVAQWQSTLEAMRARDEEITQASEQFALAQRGLQSKQELLGEQKRRLQQQEAANNEAQAQLAGKERTQSKAQQELQETGARLQAFRDQVELLKSELSSAVAALNQQRSNNSNRDDRLEAMKQELEVARARFKGTRKALERCRDTTLDAEALAKQAEADLAAMENEVKRLDKEIAAQKEQMFRKSQQLFALRQQEANLVAELSGAKSAAQNLRAKLRSLDAQALRQQELVYNGEFQIQQMERKVARASGERSADETKALQAQIQVLQMELDRVQAEQVMLTAQCKKLEDERRAQERSRKALIAQQREVDAQIAEHELRNESCAHALKAALKNKEELLIQHDLQALEVRRLRDLLHARADEVLSLENRDFQLKKSMEERKREIAAHQELQRAANKAFEDERHRVSVELADRESRVRKLQAKFETLCKMGAYADDGDDAGEVGKERSQAYFVIRAAQRREELQREGDELDDKIRIAEKDVRALKKTLAHLEERNSAYRKSFHRADLAGDDAQRLAALETQAKMAEDTFFKKKKELARVELDVTSETQRLREVETQRDFARANATQLEGALAQVDREVQTERAKWGKVVKKLERQMREHKQFAVSAGGFDDDGTWRTKEQVMLEALELKEISASLLYTLGQLANEFPEIGDPLQMAVHEVGMHIPAVPPGRTAAARADGAGLPRPMSARSDKSDRSVRSAGSNGSYRSNGSTGSGVRVAAPISKVQLGF
;
A
#
# COMPACT_ATOMS: atom_id res chain seq x y z
N MET A 1 -26.84 10.88 72.78
CA MET A 1 -26.63 9.42 72.87
C MET A 1 -25.90 8.95 71.61
N PRO A 2 -25.07 7.89 71.69
CA PRO A 2 -23.69 7.95 71.15
C PRO A 2 -23.43 6.85 70.08
N GLY A 3 -22.21 6.66 69.54
CA GLY A 3 -20.89 7.26 69.78
C GLY A 3 -19.95 7.01 68.58
N SER A 4 -18.73 7.55 68.42
CA SER A 4 -17.67 8.09 69.30
C SER A 4 -16.75 7.04 69.96
N TYR A 5 -15.42 7.22 69.80
CA TYR A 5 -14.28 6.42 70.31
C TYR A 5 -13.98 5.09 69.55
N ALA A 6 -12.72 4.65 69.34
CA ALA A 6 -11.40 5.23 69.67
C ALA A 6 -10.21 4.67 68.82
N SER A 7 -9.18 5.51 68.64
CA SER A 7 -7.70 5.33 68.71
C SER A 7 -7.07 3.92 68.97
N ASN A 8 -5.84 3.56 68.57
CA ASN A 8 -4.73 4.35 67.96
C ASN A 8 -3.53 3.48 67.44
N ASP A 9 -2.55 4.17 66.83
CA ASP A 9 -1.07 3.97 66.79
C ASP A 9 -0.33 3.09 65.76
N ASP A 10 0.84 3.66 65.36
CA ASP A 10 2.05 3.18 64.66
C ASP A 10 1.99 2.65 63.19
N ALA A 11 2.86 3.11 62.26
CA ALA A 11 3.87 4.20 62.31
C ALA A 11 4.31 4.70 60.89
N SER A 12 5.08 5.81 60.87
CA SER A 12 5.86 6.41 59.76
C SER A 12 5.14 6.95 58.51
N GLU A 13 5.04 8.28 58.46
CA GLU A 13 5.67 9.23 57.48
C GLU A 13 5.58 8.93 55.97
N ALA A 14 4.90 9.73 55.11
CA ALA A 14 5.04 11.16 54.76
C ALA A 14 5.99 11.43 53.56
N ALA A 15 5.80 12.45 52.69
CA ALA A 15 4.61 13.23 52.29
C ALA A 15 4.95 14.12 51.06
N VAL A 16 4.01 14.31 50.11
CA VAL A 16 4.03 15.32 49.00
C VAL A 16 5.18 15.14 47.96
N GLY A 17 5.01 15.41 46.66
CA GLY A 17 3.83 15.75 45.86
C GLY A 17 4.19 16.57 44.60
N GLU A 18 3.29 16.54 43.60
CA GLU A 18 3.27 17.36 42.37
C GLU A 18 4.37 17.12 41.30
N ALA A 19 4.03 17.52 40.06
CA ALA A 19 4.75 17.24 38.79
C ALA A 19 5.35 18.58 38.23
N PRO A 20 5.48 18.93 36.92
CA PRO A 20 5.24 18.21 35.64
C PRO A 20 6.28 18.48 34.49
N ILE A 21 6.03 17.95 33.26
CA ILE A 21 6.11 18.60 31.90
C ILE A 21 7.43 19.31 31.47
N ASP A 22 8.00 19.21 30.24
CA ASP A 22 7.69 18.55 28.93
C ASP A 22 8.90 18.67 27.94
N PHE A 23 8.84 18.01 26.76
CA PHE A 23 9.31 18.39 25.36
C PHE A 23 10.69 19.11 25.10
N ASP A 24 11.43 18.98 23.97
CA ASP A 24 11.37 18.15 22.73
C ASP A 24 12.69 18.25 21.86
N ALA A 25 12.72 17.52 20.72
CA ALA A 25 13.28 17.84 19.38
C ALA A 25 14.81 17.80 19.00
N GLU A 26 15.09 17.02 17.92
CA GLU A 26 15.98 17.23 16.72
C GLU A 26 17.52 17.43 16.89
N ASP A 27 18.44 17.24 15.90
CA ASP A 27 18.42 17.15 14.42
C ASP A 27 19.54 16.21 13.82
N ALA A 28 19.73 16.16 12.48
CA ALA A 28 20.55 15.25 11.63
C ALA A 28 22.09 15.62 11.49
N GLY A 29 22.96 15.01 10.66
CA GLY A 29 22.89 13.93 9.63
C GLY A 29 24.19 13.78 8.76
N ALA A 30 24.12 13.03 7.63
CA ALA A 30 25.09 12.93 6.49
C ALA A 30 26.46 12.19 6.71
N ALA A 31 27.20 11.61 5.73
CA ALA A 31 27.06 11.30 4.27
C ALA A 31 27.95 10.07 3.87
N GLY A 32 27.60 9.22 2.86
CA GLY A 32 28.15 9.22 1.47
C GLY A 32 28.76 7.84 1.09
N ASP A 33 29.00 7.41 -0.17
CA ASP A 33 28.75 7.94 -1.54
C ASP A 33 29.02 6.86 -2.66
N VAL A 34 28.79 7.17 -3.96
CA VAL A 34 29.34 6.59 -5.23
C VAL A 34 28.55 5.51 -6.05
N ASP A 35 27.84 5.97 -7.13
CA ASP A 35 27.87 5.57 -8.58
C ASP A 35 27.90 4.10 -9.11
N LEU A 36 27.46 3.71 -10.34
CA LEU A 36 26.70 4.33 -11.47
C LEU A 36 26.27 3.26 -12.53
N LYS A 37 25.04 3.31 -13.10
CA LYS A 37 24.71 3.25 -14.57
C LYS A 37 23.24 2.92 -14.92
N SER A 38 22.78 3.50 -16.04
CA SER A 38 21.46 3.36 -16.70
C SER A 38 21.51 2.33 -17.88
N PRO A 39 20.44 2.02 -18.69
CA PRO A 39 19.50 2.96 -19.35
C PRO A 39 18.00 2.55 -19.40
N VAL A 40 17.21 3.36 -20.11
CA VAL A 40 15.75 3.26 -20.36
C VAL A 40 15.49 3.27 -21.88
N ILE A 41 14.41 2.60 -22.34
CA ILE A 41 13.58 2.77 -23.57
C ILE A 41 12.55 1.62 -23.48
N ASP A 42 11.21 1.77 -23.47
CA ASP A 42 10.25 2.61 -24.21
C ASP A 42 9.76 2.02 -25.56
N THR A 43 8.45 1.81 -25.63
CA THR A 43 7.55 1.66 -26.80
C THR A 43 6.14 1.38 -26.23
N GLY A 44 5.04 1.85 -26.80
CA GLY A 44 4.87 2.80 -27.90
C GLY A 44 3.41 2.78 -28.35
N GLY A 45 2.81 3.95 -28.61
CA GLY A 45 1.41 4.05 -29.00
C GLY A 45 1.13 5.40 -29.63
N ASP A 46 0.90 5.41 -30.95
CA ASP A 46 0.87 6.62 -31.75
C ASP A 46 -0.25 6.52 -32.81
N ASN A 47 -1.14 7.52 -32.83
CA ASN A 47 -1.56 8.28 -34.01
C ASN A 47 -2.68 9.27 -33.63
N ASN A 48 -2.67 10.44 -34.29
CA ASN A 48 -3.69 11.48 -34.22
C ASN A 48 -4.43 11.60 -35.56
N TRP A 49 -5.47 12.44 -35.60
CA TRP A 49 -5.99 13.26 -36.72
C TRP A 49 -7.49 13.09 -37.04
N GLU A 50 -8.20 14.20 -36.80
CA GLU A 50 -9.36 14.78 -37.51
C GLU A 50 -10.68 13.98 -37.71
N GLU A 51 -11.70 14.50 -37.00
CA GLU A 51 -12.98 15.02 -37.53
C GLU A 51 -14.15 14.12 -38.02
N GLU A 52 -15.33 14.73 -37.79
CA GLU A 52 -16.62 14.63 -38.48
C GLU A 52 -17.32 13.28 -38.80
N ASN A 53 -18.32 13.00 -37.95
CA ASN A 53 -19.77 13.16 -38.30
C ASN A 53 -20.50 12.10 -39.16
N THR A 54 -21.83 12.15 -39.03
CA THR A 54 -22.92 11.56 -39.85
C THR A 54 -23.13 10.04 -39.88
N GLN A 55 -24.41 9.69 -39.73
CA GLN A 55 -25.00 8.37 -39.97
C GLN A 55 -25.22 8.16 -41.47
N GLN A 56 -25.15 6.92 -41.95
CA GLN A 56 -26.16 6.44 -42.90
C GLN A 56 -26.28 4.92 -42.92
N ASN A 57 -27.51 4.43 -43.09
CA ASN A 57 -27.76 3.06 -43.56
C ASN A 57 -27.56 3.01 -45.07
N ASP A 58 -27.20 1.86 -45.63
CA ASP A 58 -28.03 1.28 -46.70
C ASP A 58 -27.79 -0.23 -46.89
N VAL A 59 -28.60 -0.85 -47.75
CA VAL A 59 -28.79 -2.31 -47.86
C VAL A 59 -28.53 -2.81 -49.28
N ASP A 60 -27.73 -3.89 -49.46
CA ASP A 60 -28.11 -5.07 -50.28
C ASP A 60 -26.99 -6.14 -50.48
N LYS A 61 -27.41 -7.43 -50.51
CA LYS A 61 -27.02 -8.54 -51.43
C LYS A 61 -25.54 -8.98 -51.62
N ASP A 62 -25.22 -10.26 -51.91
CA ASP A 62 -25.90 -11.58 -51.78
C ASP A 62 -24.85 -12.71 -51.94
N ASP A 63 -25.28 -13.95 -52.19
CA ASP A 63 -24.54 -15.18 -52.55
C ASP A 63 -23.82 -15.95 -51.42
N GLY A 64 -24.44 -17.06 -51.00
CA GLY A 64 -23.87 -18.11 -50.11
C GLY A 64 -23.36 -19.33 -50.92
N PRO A 65 -23.71 -20.60 -50.58
CA PRO A 65 -24.49 -21.11 -49.43
C PRO A 65 -23.89 -22.38 -48.74
N GLN A 66 -24.37 -22.70 -47.51
CA GLN A 66 -24.64 -24.05 -46.92
C GLN A 66 -23.51 -25.16 -46.98
N SER A 67 -23.51 -26.31 -46.28
CA SER A 67 -24.57 -27.09 -45.63
C SER A 67 -24.04 -28.14 -44.59
N VAL A 68 -24.77 -28.34 -43.47
CA VAL A 68 -24.96 -29.55 -42.62
C VAL A 68 -23.85 -30.56 -42.16
N ASP A 69 -23.96 -30.87 -40.85
CA ASP A 69 -24.01 -32.21 -40.19
C ASP A 69 -22.80 -33.08 -39.77
N SER A 70 -23.06 -33.75 -38.62
CA SER A 70 -22.63 -35.08 -38.14
C SER A 70 -21.58 -35.22 -37.01
N GLU A 71 -21.90 -36.15 -36.11
CA GLU A 71 -21.28 -36.45 -34.80
C GLU A 71 -20.06 -37.42 -34.86
N PRO A 72 -19.29 -37.60 -33.76
CA PRO A 72 -17.99 -38.29 -33.77
C PRO A 72 -18.02 -39.79 -33.42
N GLY A 73 -16.95 -40.54 -33.72
CA GLY A 73 -16.81 -41.94 -33.25
C GLY A 73 -15.45 -42.65 -33.43
N HIS A 74 -14.97 -43.24 -32.33
CA HIS A 74 -14.15 -44.47 -32.18
C HIS A 74 -12.74 -44.69 -32.83
N TYR A 75 -11.72 -44.63 -31.96
CA TYR A 75 -10.59 -45.57 -31.72
C TYR A 75 -10.07 -46.56 -32.82
N SER A 76 -8.77 -46.38 -33.13
CA SER A 76 -7.64 -47.37 -33.04
C SER A 76 -7.66 -48.74 -33.78
N TRP A 77 -6.59 -49.04 -34.55
CA TRP A 77 -5.62 -50.15 -34.31
C TRP A 77 -4.53 -50.33 -35.42
N LYS A 78 -3.39 -50.98 -35.07
CA LYS A 78 -2.24 -51.47 -35.90
C LYS A 78 -1.21 -50.41 -36.36
N ARG A 79 0.13 -50.59 -36.32
CA ARG A 79 1.10 -51.68 -36.69
C ARG A 79 1.37 -51.78 -38.21
N ALA A 80 2.59 -51.92 -38.74
CA ALA A 80 3.96 -51.95 -38.16
C ALA A 80 5.07 -51.80 -39.26
N ASP A 81 6.34 -52.02 -38.88
CA ASP A 81 7.57 -52.30 -39.68
C ASP A 81 8.32 -51.14 -40.37
N GLY A 82 9.66 -51.24 -40.55
CA GLY A 82 10.48 -50.16 -41.15
C GLY A 82 12.00 -50.39 -41.44
N ARG A 83 12.79 -50.94 -40.50
CA ARG A 83 14.24 -51.34 -40.62
C ARG A 83 15.38 -50.27 -40.77
N GLN A 84 16.45 -50.54 -40.00
CA GLN A 84 17.89 -50.50 -40.34
C GLN A 84 18.77 -49.21 -40.29
N ARG A 85 19.65 -49.20 -39.25
CA ARG A 85 21.14 -49.27 -39.34
C ARG A 85 22.00 -48.00 -39.05
N SER A 86 22.20 -47.77 -37.74
CA SER A 86 23.49 -47.52 -37.03
C SER A 86 24.52 -46.49 -37.53
N GLN A 87 24.95 -45.60 -36.62
CA GLN A 87 26.36 -45.46 -36.22
C GLN A 87 26.52 -44.56 -34.98
N SER A 88 27.43 -44.93 -34.05
CA SER A 88 28.12 -44.09 -33.03
C SER A 88 27.28 -43.27 -32.03
N LEU A 89 27.77 -42.90 -30.84
CA LEU A 89 28.88 -43.32 -29.95
C LEU A 89 28.59 -42.64 -28.59
N ASP A 90 28.91 -43.30 -27.47
CA ASP A 90 29.18 -42.71 -26.14
C ASP A 90 27.99 -41.91 -25.48
N GLU A 91 27.85 -41.73 -24.17
CA GLU A 91 28.54 -42.25 -22.96
C GLU A 91 27.53 -42.20 -21.78
N GLU A 92 27.75 -43.04 -20.76
CA GLU A 92 27.36 -42.93 -19.32
C GLU A 92 25.93 -42.44 -18.89
N ASP A 93 25.20 -43.38 -18.25
CA ASP A 93 24.56 -43.31 -16.91
C ASP A 93 23.51 -42.21 -16.56
N GLU A 94 22.47 -42.43 -15.74
CA GLU A 94 22.14 -43.53 -14.81
C GLU A 94 20.59 -43.68 -14.71
N ASP A 95 20.03 -44.91 -14.73
CA ASP A 95 18.58 -45.16 -14.64
C ASP A 95 18.16 -45.63 -13.23
N GLU A 96 17.37 -44.83 -12.50
CA GLU A 96 16.68 -45.22 -11.26
C GLU A 96 15.39 -46.00 -11.59
N ALA A 97 15.41 -47.32 -11.36
CA ALA A 97 14.24 -48.18 -11.63
C ALA A 97 14.15 -49.38 -10.65
N ASP A 98 13.44 -49.18 -9.54
CA ASP A 98 12.88 -50.27 -8.74
C ASP A 98 11.97 -51.16 -9.60
N ASN A 99 12.21 -52.48 -9.63
CA ASN A 99 11.24 -53.39 -10.21
C ASN A 99 11.28 -54.84 -9.68
N ASN A 100 10.09 -55.33 -9.36
CA ASN A 100 9.81 -56.69 -8.92
C ASN A 100 9.73 -57.63 -10.14
N SER A 101 10.55 -58.68 -10.20
CA SER A 101 10.28 -59.81 -11.11
C SER A 101 10.64 -61.17 -10.53
N GLU A 102 9.70 -62.11 -10.72
CA GLU A 102 9.78 -63.50 -10.29
C GLU A 102 10.48 -64.32 -11.39
N VAL A 103 11.72 -64.74 -11.16
CA VAL A 103 12.45 -65.65 -12.08
C VAL A 103 12.93 -66.88 -11.33
N SER A 104 12.26 -68.00 -11.59
CA SER A 104 12.81 -69.32 -11.31
C SER A 104 13.84 -69.67 -12.39
N ASP A 105 15.10 -69.87 -12.02
CA ASP A 105 15.98 -70.69 -12.83
C ASP A 105 16.96 -71.53 -11.99
N LYS A 106 17.41 -72.64 -12.59
CA LYS A 106 18.05 -73.76 -11.90
C LYS A 106 19.51 -73.44 -11.58
N ARG A 107 19.91 -73.76 -10.36
CA ARG A 107 21.31 -74.02 -10.03
C ARG A 107 21.45 -75.47 -9.60
N ASP A 108 21.92 -76.30 -10.52
CA ASP A 108 22.40 -77.64 -10.19
C ASP A 108 23.53 -77.50 -9.15
N VAL A 109 23.23 -77.85 -7.90
CA VAL A 109 24.27 -78.03 -6.89
C VAL A 109 25.00 -79.31 -7.24
N THR A 110 26.05 -79.17 -8.06
CA THR A 110 26.97 -80.27 -8.39
C THR A 110 27.69 -80.68 -7.12
N VAL A 111 27.09 -81.61 -6.38
CA VAL A 111 27.71 -82.26 -5.22
C VAL A 111 29.00 -82.91 -5.72
N ARG A 112 30.15 -82.31 -5.39
CA ARG A 112 31.45 -82.94 -5.57
C ARG A 112 31.54 -84.12 -4.61
N THR A 113 31.02 -85.26 -5.03
CA THR A 113 31.26 -86.55 -4.40
C THR A 113 32.76 -86.83 -4.44
N LEU A 114 33.44 -86.56 -3.33
CA LEU A 114 34.83 -86.97 -3.13
C LEU A 114 34.96 -88.48 -3.39
N PRO A 115 36.00 -88.96 -4.09
CA PRO A 115 36.13 -90.37 -4.44
C PRO A 115 36.06 -91.29 -3.22
N THR A 116 34.95 -92.03 -3.09
CA THR A 116 34.65 -92.92 -1.96
C THR A 116 35.45 -94.22 -2.05
N GLY A 117 36.75 -94.16 -1.71
CA GLY A 117 37.66 -95.30 -1.87
C GLY A 117 38.80 -95.46 -0.84
N ILE A 118 38.94 -94.56 0.15
CA ILE A 118 40.06 -94.59 1.12
C ILE A 118 39.58 -94.65 2.59
N ASP A 119 38.32 -94.27 2.86
CA ASP A 119 37.79 -94.03 4.21
C ASP A 119 37.09 -95.24 4.89
N ASP A 120 37.06 -96.40 4.22
CA ASP A 120 36.42 -97.62 4.73
C ASP A 120 37.37 -98.56 5.49
N LEU A 121 36.86 -99.11 6.60
CA LEU A 121 37.57 -100.08 7.44
C LEU A 121 37.83 -101.40 6.68
N PRO A 122 38.94 -102.11 6.96
CA PRO A 122 39.21 -103.41 6.36
C PRO A 122 38.09 -104.44 6.57
N LEU A 123 37.89 -105.32 5.58
CA LEU A 123 36.93 -106.43 5.67
C LEU A 123 37.20 -107.41 6.83
N PHE A 124 38.40 -107.40 7.42
CA PHE A 124 38.75 -108.18 8.61
C PHE A 124 38.59 -107.43 9.95
N ALA A 125 38.26 -106.14 9.94
CA ALA A 125 38.17 -105.35 11.17
C ALA A 125 37.06 -105.85 12.10
N ASP A 126 37.40 -106.08 13.38
CA ASP A 126 36.47 -106.56 14.41
C ASP A 126 35.21 -105.69 14.52
N GLU A 127 34.09 -106.30 14.93
CA GLU A 127 32.81 -105.60 15.08
C GLU A 127 32.92 -104.37 15.98
N LYS A 128 33.63 -104.47 17.11
CA LYS A 128 33.93 -103.34 18.01
C LYS A 128 34.63 -102.17 17.33
N ASN A 129 35.51 -102.44 16.37
CA ASN A 129 36.23 -101.41 15.62
C ASN A 129 35.34 -100.76 14.56
N ARG A 130 34.39 -101.52 13.97
CA ARG A 130 33.34 -100.97 13.09
C ARG A 130 32.34 -100.11 13.86
N GLU A 131 31.90 -100.56 15.03
CA GLU A 131 31.06 -99.78 15.94
C GLU A 131 31.75 -98.48 16.38
N LEU A 132 33.04 -98.54 16.75
CA LEU A 132 33.82 -97.36 17.09
C LEU A 132 33.96 -96.39 15.92
N HIS A 133 34.24 -96.87 14.70
CA HIS A 133 34.28 -96.00 13.52
C HIS A 133 32.91 -95.38 13.21
N ALA A 134 31.81 -96.15 13.28
CA ALA A 134 30.46 -95.63 13.10
C ALA A 134 30.11 -94.57 14.17
N GLN A 135 30.47 -94.79 15.44
CA GLN A 135 30.32 -93.80 16.50
C GLN A 135 31.19 -92.55 16.27
N ILE A 136 32.40 -92.70 15.74
CA ILE A 136 33.27 -91.58 15.37
C ILE A 136 32.63 -90.78 14.22
N ARG A 137 32.15 -91.43 13.14
CA ARG A 137 31.46 -90.74 12.04
C ARG A 137 30.18 -90.03 12.47
N ILE A 138 29.40 -90.62 13.38
CA ILE A 138 28.24 -89.96 13.99
C ILE A 138 28.66 -88.74 14.83
N LYS A 139 29.80 -88.81 15.54
CA LYS A 139 30.36 -87.68 16.30
C LYS A 139 30.95 -86.60 15.39
N GLU A 140 31.63 -86.96 14.30
CA GLU A 140 32.13 -86.03 13.27
C GLU A 140 30.99 -85.30 12.57
N ALA A 141 29.94 -86.02 12.15
CA ALA A 141 28.76 -85.43 11.53
C ALA A 141 28.02 -84.47 12.48
N ARG A 142 27.89 -84.85 13.78
CA ARG A 142 27.35 -83.97 14.83
C ARG A 142 28.24 -82.77 15.10
N TYR A 143 29.56 -82.94 15.09
CA TYR A 143 30.51 -81.85 15.28
C TYR A 143 30.45 -80.84 14.13
N GLU A 144 30.47 -81.29 12.87
CA GLU A 144 30.34 -80.39 11.72
C GLU A 144 28.93 -79.79 11.56
N ALA A 145 27.89 -80.42 12.12
CA ALA A 145 26.56 -79.81 12.26
C ALA A 145 26.57 -78.70 13.31
N ALA A 146 26.98 -79.01 14.56
CA ALA A 146 27.07 -78.04 15.64
C ALA A 146 28.03 -76.88 15.32
N LYS A 147 29.09 -77.13 14.53
CA LYS A 147 30.04 -76.10 14.04
C LYS A 147 29.42 -75.19 12.98
N ARG A 148 28.48 -75.68 12.16
CA ARG A 148 27.68 -74.84 11.25
C ARG A 148 26.65 -74.02 12.03
N GLU A 149 25.89 -74.64 12.92
CA GLU A 149 24.97 -73.95 13.84
C GLU A 149 25.69 -72.87 14.66
N LEU A 150 26.92 -73.13 15.12
CA LEU A 150 27.75 -72.18 15.87
C LEU A 150 28.35 -71.07 15.00
N ALA A 151 28.59 -71.31 13.71
CA ALA A 151 28.97 -70.27 12.75
C ALA A 151 27.76 -69.38 12.37
N GLU A 152 26.61 -69.99 12.09
CA GLU A 152 25.34 -69.31 11.79
C GLU A 152 24.87 -68.45 12.98
N THR A 153 24.95 -68.98 14.21
CA THR A 153 24.61 -68.19 15.42
C THR A 153 25.64 -67.11 15.74
N ARG A 154 26.93 -67.29 15.43
CA ARG A 154 27.92 -66.20 15.52
C ARG A 154 27.61 -65.08 14.52
N SER A 155 27.43 -65.41 13.24
CA SER A 155 27.05 -64.43 12.22
C SER A 155 25.74 -63.72 12.57
N ARG A 156 24.74 -64.44 13.08
CA ARG A 156 23.49 -63.82 13.57
C ARG A 156 23.73 -62.89 14.77
N VAL A 157 24.60 -63.26 15.72
CA VAL A 157 24.97 -62.39 16.85
C VAL A 157 25.72 -61.16 16.37
N GLU A 158 26.67 -61.31 15.44
CA GLU A 158 27.41 -60.19 14.83
C GLU A 158 26.43 -59.20 14.18
N ILE A 159 25.57 -59.67 13.26
CA ILE A 159 24.51 -58.87 12.62
C ILE A 159 23.58 -58.22 13.66
N MET A 160 23.17 -58.96 14.71
CA MET A 160 22.33 -58.40 15.79
C MET A 160 23.07 -57.34 16.62
N THR A 161 24.38 -57.45 16.82
CA THR A 161 25.16 -56.41 17.52
C THR A 161 25.40 -55.18 16.65
N GLU A 162 25.50 -55.32 15.33
CA GLU A 162 25.58 -54.19 14.40
C GLU A 162 24.24 -53.48 14.29
N HIS A 163 23.15 -54.22 14.11
CA HIS A 163 21.80 -53.67 14.19
C HIS A 163 21.54 -52.97 15.54
N LEU A 164 22.02 -53.52 16.65
CA LEU A 164 21.90 -52.89 17.97
C LEU A 164 22.71 -51.58 18.09
N LYS A 165 23.91 -51.50 17.48
CA LYS A 165 24.66 -50.23 17.39
C LYS A 165 23.89 -49.20 16.56
N ASN A 166 23.31 -49.61 15.44
CA ASN A 166 22.55 -48.71 14.57
C ASN A 166 21.28 -48.20 15.29
N VAL A 167 20.56 -49.07 15.99
CA VAL A 167 19.42 -48.68 16.85
C VAL A 167 19.85 -47.76 18.00
N GLN A 168 21.05 -47.95 18.57
CA GLN A 168 21.60 -47.02 19.56
C GLN A 168 21.97 -45.65 18.95
N GLN A 169 22.48 -45.61 17.73
CA GLN A 169 22.75 -44.36 17.01
C GLN A 169 21.44 -43.62 16.68
N GLU A 170 20.43 -44.32 16.16
CA GLU A 170 19.10 -43.72 15.90
C GLU A 170 18.39 -43.27 17.18
N LEU A 171 18.59 -43.97 18.30
CA LEU A 171 18.11 -43.52 19.61
C LEU A 171 18.82 -42.24 20.07
N LEU A 172 20.12 -42.07 19.78
CA LEU A 172 20.84 -40.82 20.05
C LEU A 172 20.44 -39.70 19.08
N HIS A 173 20.22 -39.99 17.80
CA HIS A 173 19.73 -39.02 16.81
C HIS A 173 18.33 -38.51 17.17
N THR A 174 17.41 -39.41 17.52
CA THR A 174 16.05 -39.04 17.96
C THR A 174 16.04 -38.32 19.31
N GLN A 175 16.93 -38.65 20.26
CA GLN A 175 17.12 -37.86 21.48
C GLN A 175 17.67 -36.46 21.21
N ALA A 176 18.63 -36.31 20.29
CA ALA A 176 19.16 -35.01 19.89
C ALA A 176 18.09 -34.15 19.19
N LEU A 177 17.30 -34.75 18.29
CA LEU A 177 16.18 -34.09 17.61
C LEU A 177 15.08 -33.68 18.60
N HIS A 178 14.75 -34.53 19.58
CA HIS A 178 13.81 -34.20 20.65
C HIS A 178 14.33 -33.05 21.52
N GLY A 179 15.62 -33.06 21.89
CA GLY A 179 16.28 -31.98 22.62
C GLY A 179 16.38 -30.65 21.85
N ALA A 180 16.43 -30.70 20.52
CA ALA A 180 16.29 -29.52 19.67
C ALA A 180 14.83 -29.01 19.67
N LYS A 181 13.86 -29.90 19.46
CA LYS A 181 12.43 -29.55 19.47
C LYS A 181 11.94 -29.01 20.81
N LEU A 182 12.47 -29.46 21.94
CA LEU A 182 12.17 -28.86 23.25
C LEU A 182 12.65 -27.40 23.33
N LYS A 183 13.85 -27.08 22.82
CA LYS A 183 14.36 -25.69 22.77
C LYS A 183 13.59 -24.81 21.79
N GLU A 184 13.12 -25.38 20.69
CA GLU A 184 12.23 -24.69 19.76
C GLU A 184 10.93 -24.30 20.48
N VAL A 185 10.28 -25.25 21.18
CA VAL A 185 9.08 -25.00 22.00
C VAL A 185 9.35 -23.97 23.11
N GLU A 186 10.47 -24.05 23.83
CA GLU A 186 10.87 -23.03 24.83
C GLU A 186 10.98 -21.63 24.20
N SER A 187 11.47 -21.54 22.96
CA SER A 187 11.60 -20.27 22.24
C SER A 187 10.26 -19.76 21.67
N GLU A 188 9.38 -20.66 21.20
CA GLU A 188 8.01 -20.34 20.80
C GLU A 188 7.17 -19.87 22.01
N GLU A 189 7.31 -20.50 23.18
CA GLU A 189 6.66 -20.06 24.41
C GLU A 189 7.16 -18.68 24.85
N HIS A 190 8.46 -18.41 24.75
CA HIS A 190 9.01 -17.09 25.04
C HIS A 190 8.48 -16.01 24.07
N MET A 191 8.41 -16.32 22.77
CA MET A 191 7.84 -15.42 21.76
C MET A 191 6.34 -15.20 21.97
N ARG A 192 5.57 -16.24 22.34
CA ARG A 192 4.16 -16.12 22.74
C ARG A 192 4.00 -15.18 23.95
N GLN A 193 4.81 -15.35 24.99
CA GLN A 193 4.76 -14.46 26.16
C GLN A 193 5.12 -13.00 25.83
N LEU A 194 6.02 -12.75 24.86
CA LEU A 194 6.30 -11.39 24.39
C LEU A 194 5.09 -10.81 23.63
N ALA A 195 4.48 -11.58 22.73
CA ALA A 195 3.27 -11.17 22.03
C ALA A 195 2.09 -10.93 22.99
N GLU A 196 1.89 -11.77 24.01
CA GLU A 196 0.85 -11.59 25.03
C GLU A 196 1.06 -10.33 25.88
N ARG A 197 2.32 -9.99 26.21
CA ARG A 197 2.64 -8.72 26.90
C ARG A 197 2.35 -7.51 26.03
N GLU A 198 2.69 -7.58 24.74
CA GLU A 198 2.46 -6.48 23.79
C GLU A 198 0.97 -6.29 23.47
N ILE A 199 0.21 -7.39 23.29
CA ILE A 199 -1.25 -7.37 23.21
C ILE A 199 -1.84 -6.76 24.50
N GLY A 200 -1.29 -7.11 25.67
CA GLY A 200 -1.67 -6.51 26.95
C GLY A 200 -1.41 -5.00 27.02
N ARG A 201 -0.28 -4.52 26.48
CA ARG A 201 0.06 -3.10 26.38
C ARG A 201 -0.92 -2.36 25.45
N VAL A 202 -1.09 -2.84 24.22
CA VAL A 202 -1.99 -2.25 23.23
C VAL A 202 -3.45 -2.26 23.71
N ALA A 203 -3.90 -3.33 24.38
CA ALA A 203 -5.23 -3.41 24.97
C ALA A 203 -5.41 -2.51 26.22
N GLN A 204 -4.33 -2.01 26.82
CA GLN A 204 -4.40 -1.00 27.88
C GLN A 204 -4.39 0.42 27.29
N GLU A 205 -3.60 0.66 26.25
CA GLU A 205 -3.58 1.92 25.49
C GLU A 205 -4.92 2.18 24.80
N ALA A 206 -5.54 1.16 24.20
CA ALA A 206 -6.89 1.23 23.65
C ALA A 206 -7.93 1.69 24.69
N LYS A 207 -7.88 1.17 25.93
CA LYS A 207 -8.81 1.59 27.01
C LYS A 207 -8.60 3.03 27.45
N VAL A 208 -7.37 3.56 27.35
CA VAL A 208 -7.10 4.98 27.63
C VAL A 208 -7.72 5.84 26.53
N LEU A 209 -7.51 5.47 25.26
CA LEU A 209 -8.12 6.15 24.11
C LEU A 209 -9.65 6.07 24.11
N ASP A 210 -10.25 4.93 24.50
CA ASP A 210 -11.69 4.79 24.69
C ASP A 210 -12.23 5.71 25.81
N ALA A 211 -11.46 5.86 26.90
CA ALA A 211 -11.83 6.75 28.01
C ALA A 211 -11.72 8.23 27.61
N GLU A 212 -10.69 8.60 26.85
CA GLU A 212 -10.52 9.94 26.27
C GLU A 212 -11.62 10.25 25.24
N ALA A 213 -11.96 9.30 24.38
CA ALA A 213 -13.08 9.41 23.44
C ALA A 213 -14.41 9.61 24.18
N ALA A 214 -14.70 8.80 25.20
CA ALA A 214 -15.89 8.95 26.03
C ALA A 214 -15.91 10.28 26.82
N GLU A 215 -14.75 10.84 27.18
CA GLU A 215 -14.67 12.20 27.71
C GLU A 215 -14.93 13.27 26.65
N LEU A 216 -14.40 13.12 25.44
CA LEU A 216 -14.66 14.03 24.31
C LEU A 216 -16.14 14.01 23.92
N GLU A 217 -16.79 12.84 23.90
CA GLU A 217 -18.23 12.71 23.72
C GLU A 217 -19.03 13.42 24.83
N ARG A 218 -18.64 13.26 26.11
CA ARG A 218 -19.28 14.00 27.22
C ARG A 218 -19.09 15.52 27.10
N LYS A 219 -17.89 15.97 26.70
CA LYS A 219 -17.58 17.39 26.46
C LYS A 219 -18.42 17.92 25.28
N LEU A 220 -18.52 17.16 24.19
CA LEU A 220 -19.32 17.49 23.00
C LEU A 220 -20.82 17.50 23.29
N ALA A 221 -21.34 16.52 24.04
CA ALA A 221 -22.73 16.51 24.50
C ALA A 221 -23.03 17.67 25.47
N GLY A 222 -22.05 18.07 26.30
CA GLY A 222 -22.12 19.28 27.13
C GLY A 222 -22.20 20.56 26.30
N LEU A 223 -21.41 20.66 25.23
CA LEU A 223 -21.42 21.79 24.28
C LEU A 223 -22.69 21.81 23.42
N GLN A 224 -23.21 20.65 22.99
CA GLN A 224 -24.51 20.55 22.34
C GLN A 224 -25.64 20.95 23.29
N GLY A 225 -25.57 20.55 24.58
CA GLY A 225 -26.52 20.94 25.60
C GLY A 225 -26.49 22.43 25.95
N SER A 226 -25.31 23.08 25.90
CA SER A 226 -25.19 24.53 26.08
C SER A 226 -25.61 25.31 24.83
N LEU A 227 -25.32 24.81 23.62
CA LEU A 227 -25.86 25.34 22.36
C LEU A 227 -27.37 25.23 22.30
N PHE A 228 -27.95 24.08 22.69
CA PHE A 228 -29.39 23.90 22.73
C PHE A 228 -30.05 24.88 23.71
N LYS A 229 -29.54 24.97 24.95
CA LYS A 229 -30.03 25.96 25.93
C LYS A 229 -29.82 27.41 25.50
N GLY A 230 -28.74 27.70 24.79
CA GLY A 230 -28.47 29.02 24.22
C GLY A 230 -29.43 29.37 23.09
N ASN A 231 -29.79 28.41 22.24
CA ASN A 231 -30.78 28.60 21.19
C ASN A 231 -32.21 28.64 21.75
N GLU A 232 -32.55 27.78 22.71
CA GLU A 232 -33.81 27.81 23.47
C GLU A 232 -33.99 29.15 24.19
N ALA A 233 -32.94 29.68 24.83
CA ALA A 233 -32.95 31.02 25.42
C ALA A 233 -33.07 32.12 24.34
N MET A 234 -32.43 31.98 23.19
CA MET A 234 -32.55 32.95 22.09
C MET A 234 -33.94 32.91 21.43
N ASP A 235 -34.57 31.74 21.29
CA ASP A 235 -35.93 31.59 20.79
C ASP A 235 -36.97 32.02 21.84
N ALA A 236 -36.70 31.81 23.13
CA ALA A 236 -37.46 32.43 24.22
C ALA A 236 -37.31 33.95 24.23
N PHE A 237 -36.13 34.51 23.94
CA PHE A 237 -35.96 35.95 23.75
C PHE A 237 -36.63 36.48 22.48
N LYS A 238 -36.68 35.72 21.38
CA LYS A 238 -37.48 36.08 20.19
C LYS A 238 -38.97 36.07 20.50
N LEU A 239 -39.46 35.03 21.20
CA LEU A 239 -40.86 34.92 21.62
C LEU A 239 -41.20 36.03 22.62
N GLN A 240 -40.32 36.36 23.56
CA GLN A 240 -40.48 37.49 24.48
C GLN A 240 -40.39 38.84 23.76
N MET A 241 -39.54 38.99 22.73
CA MET A 241 -39.48 40.20 21.90
C MET A 241 -40.79 40.36 21.12
N ASN A 242 -41.32 39.28 20.53
CA ASN A 242 -42.60 39.28 19.84
C ASN A 242 -43.73 39.54 20.82
N TRP A 243 -43.79 38.87 21.97
CA TRP A 243 -44.77 39.13 23.03
C TRP A 243 -44.67 40.55 23.58
N ASN A 244 -43.48 41.11 23.79
CA ASN A 244 -43.32 42.50 24.23
C ASN A 244 -43.81 43.48 23.14
N GLN A 245 -43.66 43.13 21.86
CA GLN A 245 -44.19 43.93 20.75
C GLN A 245 -45.70 43.77 20.62
N ASP A 246 -46.22 42.54 20.59
CA ASP A 246 -47.64 42.20 20.63
C ASP A 246 -48.32 42.84 21.84
N GLU A 247 -47.66 42.86 23.00
CA GLU A 247 -48.12 43.48 24.25
C GLU A 247 -48.05 45.01 24.15
N MET A 248 -47.01 45.61 23.57
CA MET A 248 -46.97 47.06 23.29
C MET A 248 -48.07 47.49 22.31
N GLU A 249 -48.29 46.72 21.25
CA GLU A 249 -49.37 46.94 20.28
C GLU A 249 -50.73 46.69 20.92
N GLN A 250 -50.88 45.67 21.76
CA GLN A 250 -52.08 45.43 22.57
C GLN A 250 -52.29 46.49 23.64
N TRP A 251 -51.27 47.09 24.27
CA TRP A 251 -51.44 48.21 25.20
C TRP A 251 -51.78 49.50 24.46
N ALA A 252 -51.25 49.72 23.25
CA ALA A 252 -51.64 50.86 22.41
C ALA A 252 -53.09 50.73 21.92
N VAL A 253 -53.48 49.54 21.45
CA VAL A 253 -54.85 49.22 21.06
C VAL A 253 -55.78 49.20 22.28
N ALA A 254 -55.38 48.62 23.40
CA ALA A 254 -56.18 48.56 24.63
C ALA A 254 -56.28 49.92 25.33
N ALA A 255 -55.28 50.81 25.26
CA ALA A 255 -55.43 52.18 25.76
C ALA A 255 -56.50 52.93 24.95
N ARG A 256 -56.43 52.84 23.62
CA ARG A 256 -57.41 53.42 22.69
C ARG A 256 -58.80 52.82 22.86
N GLN A 257 -58.89 51.50 22.95
CA GLN A 257 -60.11 50.77 23.29
C GLN A 257 -60.55 51.00 24.73
N LYS A 258 -59.71 51.46 25.65
CA LYS A 258 -60.12 51.83 27.02
C LYS A 258 -60.63 53.26 27.13
N GLU A 259 -60.21 54.16 26.25
CA GLU A 259 -60.91 55.45 26.05
C GLU A 259 -62.29 55.23 25.42
N GLU A 260 -62.38 54.38 24.39
CA GLU A 260 -63.64 54.01 23.73
C GLU A 260 -64.55 53.16 24.67
N ASP A 261 -64.00 52.18 25.38
CA ASP A 261 -64.71 51.40 26.41
C ASP A 261 -65.11 52.26 27.60
N ALA A 262 -64.34 53.26 28.04
CA ALA A 262 -64.77 54.12 29.13
C ALA A 262 -66.05 54.89 28.72
N MET A 263 -66.08 55.41 27.49
CA MET A 263 -67.27 56.03 26.91
C MET A 263 -68.41 55.04 26.65
N ALA A 264 -68.13 53.75 26.48
CA ALA A 264 -69.12 52.69 26.31
C ALA A 264 -69.64 52.15 27.66
N LEU A 265 -68.79 51.91 28.65
CA LEU A 265 -69.09 51.43 30.00
C LEU A 265 -69.94 52.42 30.79
N GLU A 266 -69.74 53.73 30.61
CA GLU A 266 -70.63 54.77 31.13
C GLU A 266 -72.08 54.61 30.60
N ARG A 267 -72.26 53.96 29.45
CA ARG A 267 -73.57 53.66 28.83
C ARG A 267 -74.05 52.25 29.18
N TYR A 268 -73.18 51.24 29.07
CA TYR A 268 -73.48 49.84 29.33
C TYR A 268 -73.75 49.56 30.81
N ARG A 269 -73.03 50.17 31.77
CA ARG A 269 -73.31 50.01 33.20
C ARG A 269 -74.76 50.33 33.58
N ARG A 270 -75.38 51.32 32.90
CA ARG A 270 -76.79 51.69 33.08
C ARG A 270 -77.77 50.68 32.45
N ALA A 271 -77.32 49.84 31.53
CA ALA A 271 -78.07 48.71 30.96
C ALA A 271 -77.79 47.39 31.71
N ASP A 272 -76.56 47.16 32.18
CA ASP A 272 -76.12 45.94 32.85
C ASP A 272 -76.79 45.74 34.21
N GLU A 273 -77.06 46.81 34.97
CA GLU A 273 -77.84 46.74 36.22
C GLU A 273 -79.30 46.29 36.02
N ALA A 274 -79.81 46.34 34.78
CA ALA A 274 -81.04 45.67 34.35
C ALA A 274 -80.75 44.26 33.81
N ARG A 275 -79.75 44.11 32.94
CA ARG A 275 -79.43 42.85 32.24
C ARG A 275 -78.96 41.74 33.18
N ILE A 276 -78.25 42.05 34.27
CA ILE A 276 -77.81 41.10 35.32
C ILE A 276 -79.00 40.34 35.94
N LYS A 277 -80.17 40.98 36.04
CA LYS A 277 -81.40 40.37 36.59
C LYS A 277 -82.10 39.44 35.60
N GLU A 278 -81.95 39.66 34.30
CA GLU A 278 -82.32 38.67 33.28
C GLU A 278 -81.30 37.53 33.22
N LEU A 279 -80.00 37.85 33.25
CA LEU A 279 -78.92 36.88 33.06
C LEU A 279 -78.81 35.85 34.17
N THR A 280 -79.18 36.18 35.42
CA THR A 280 -79.26 35.19 36.50
C THR A 280 -80.36 34.15 36.25
N LEU A 281 -81.52 34.57 35.72
CA LEU A 281 -82.62 33.66 35.36
C LEU A 281 -82.32 32.92 34.03
N ALA A 282 -81.51 33.52 33.15
CA ALA A 282 -80.97 32.85 31.97
C ALA A 282 -79.92 31.79 32.31
N LEU A 283 -79.03 32.02 33.28
CA LEU A 283 -77.97 31.08 33.70
C LEU A 283 -78.51 29.71 34.14
N GLU A 284 -79.66 29.69 34.81
CA GLU A 284 -80.30 28.46 35.29
C GLU A 284 -80.93 27.65 34.14
N LYS A 285 -81.39 28.32 33.07
CA LYS A 285 -81.77 27.66 31.81
C LYS A 285 -80.55 27.24 30.98
N LEU A 286 -79.53 28.11 30.92
CA LEU A 286 -78.29 27.89 30.19
C LEU A 286 -77.48 26.73 30.75
N THR A 287 -77.57 26.40 32.04
CA THR A 287 -76.94 25.19 32.61
C THR A 287 -77.68 23.89 32.28
N GLN A 288 -79.01 23.92 32.14
CA GLN A 288 -79.78 22.81 31.58
C GLN A 288 -79.57 22.68 30.06
N GLN A 289 -79.36 23.80 29.35
CA GLN A 289 -78.96 23.78 27.95
C GLN A 289 -77.51 23.29 27.80
N LEU A 290 -76.57 23.72 28.63
CA LEU A 290 -75.17 23.26 28.63
C LEU A 290 -75.06 21.73 28.78
N THR A 291 -75.92 21.11 29.58
CA THR A 291 -75.92 19.64 29.78
C THR A 291 -76.59 18.86 28.63
N ARG A 292 -77.41 19.52 27.80
CA ARG A 292 -77.90 18.97 26.52
C ARG A 292 -76.91 19.23 25.40
N ALA A 293 -76.49 20.48 25.24
CA ALA A 293 -75.45 20.93 24.34
C ALA A 293 -74.13 20.17 24.52
N LYS A 294 -73.78 19.70 25.72
CA LYS A 294 -72.64 18.80 25.90
C LYS A 294 -72.85 17.43 25.24
N ARG A 295 -74.03 16.83 25.38
CA ARG A 295 -74.36 15.58 24.66
C ARG A 295 -74.47 15.81 23.17
N GLU A 296 -75.12 16.89 22.75
CA GLU A 296 -75.20 17.29 21.34
C GLU A 296 -73.79 17.58 20.77
N VAL A 297 -72.83 18.09 21.58
CA VAL A 297 -71.41 18.25 21.22
C VAL A 297 -70.64 16.94 21.28
N ASP A 298 -70.94 16.00 22.18
CA ASP A 298 -70.33 14.67 22.20
C ASP A 298 -70.80 13.86 20.98
N ASP A 299 -72.10 13.88 20.68
CA ASP A 299 -72.74 13.27 19.53
C ASP A 299 -72.22 13.91 18.22
N GLU A 300 -72.28 15.25 18.07
CA GLU A 300 -71.68 15.96 16.92
C GLU A 300 -70.15 15.84 16.89
N ALA A 301 -69.44 15.59 18.00
CA ALA A 301 -68.01 15.29 17.95
C ALA A 301 -67.76 13.89 17.39
N THR A 302 -68.60 12.90 17.70
CA THR A 302 -68.51 11.58 17.03
C THR A 302 -68.97 11.64 15.58
N GLU A 303 -70.00 12.43 15.25
CA GLU A 303 -70.44 12.62 13.86
C GLU A 303 -69.45 13.47 13.07
N THR A 304 -68.81 14.47 13.69
CA THR A 304 -67.70 15.23 13.09
C THR A 304 -66.44 14.41 12.98
N GLN A 305 -66.14 13.47 13.90
CA GLN A 305 -65.04 12.51 13.73
C GLN A 305 -65.34 11.51 12.61
N ALA A 306 -66.58 11.03 12.47
CA ALA A 306 -67.00 10.21 11.34
C ALA A 306 -66.89 10.99 10.02
N LYS A 307 -67.43 12.21 9.96
CA LYS A 307 -67.27 13.15 8.83
C LYS A 307 -65.81 13.51 8.58
N GLN A 308 -64.96 13.60 9.61
CA GLN A 308 -63.52 13.86 9.47
C GLN A 308 -62.82 12.65 8.87
N ILE A 309 -63.16 11.42 9.29
CA ILE A 309 -62.65 10.18 8.67
C ILE A 309 -63.15 10.06 7.22
N GLU A 310 -64.40 10.44 6.92
CA GLU A 310 -64.92 10.52 5.56
C GLU A 310 -64.27 11.65 4.74
N LEU A 311 -63.94 12.80 5.34
CA LEU A 311 -63.22 13.90 4.71
C LEU A 311 -61.74 13.59 4.50
N ASP A 312 -61.10 12.88 5.43
CA ASP A 312 -59.70 12.44 5.33
C ASP A 312 -59.60 11.34 4.27
N LYS A 313 -60.53 10.37 4.27
CA LYS A 313 -60.63 9.33 3.24
C LYS A 313 -60.98 9.91 1.87
N THR A 314 -61.96 10.82 1.77
CA THR A 314 -62.22 11.50 0.50
C THR A 314 -61.09 12.46 0.14
N ALA A 315 -60.30 12.97 1.08
CA ALA A 315 -59.05 13.69 0.79
C ALA A 315 -57.92 12.74 0.35
N GLU A 316 -57.90 11.47 0.76
CA GLU A 316 -57.01 10.44 0.22
C GLU A 316 -57.44 10.03 -1.19
N GLU A 317 -58.74 9.84 -1.44
CA GLU A 317 -59.32 9.61 -2.76
C GLU A 317 -59.14 10.83 -3.67
N PHE A 318 -59.28 12.06 -3.16
CA PHE A 318 -58.92 13.27 -3.90
C PHE A 318 -57.41 13.35 -4.12
N ARG A 319 -56.56 12.93 -3.18
CA ARG A 319 -55.09 12.86 -3.40
C ARG A 319 -54.73 11.81 -4.45
N SER A 320 -55.40 10.65 -4.49
CA SER A 320 -55.18 9.64 -5.53
C SER A 320 -55.70 10.13 -6.89
N LEU A 321 -56.92 10.68 -6.95
CA LEU A 321 -57.50 11.27 -8.15
C LEU A 321 -56.72 12.51 -8.63
N HIS A 322 -56.12 13.30 -7.74
CA HIS A 322 -55.20 14.38 -8.11
C HIS A 322 -53.85 13.85 -8.58
N ALA A 323 -53.34 12.74 -8.04
CA ALA A 323 -52.13 12.09 -8.55
C ALA A 323 -52.36 11.41 -9.90
N GLU A 324 -53.53 10.81 -10.13
CA GLU A 324 -53.97 10.27 -11.41
C GLU A 324 -54.23 11.37 -12.42
N ARG A 325 -54.91 12.45 -12.03
CA ARG A 325 -55.07 13.66 -12.84
C ARG A 325 -53.71 14.31 -13.14
N ALA A 326 -52.77 14.33 -12.20
CA ALA A 326 -51.42 14.85 -12.44
C ALA A 326 -50.64 13.96 -13.42
N LYS A 327 -50.77 12.62 -13.33
CA LYS A 327 -50.22 11.68 -14.31
C LYS A 327 -50.85 11.87 -15.70
N LEU A 328 -52.18 12.00 -15.77
CA LEU A 328 -52.92 12.28 -17.01
C LEU A 328 -52.57 13.65 -17.60
N VAL A 329 -52.41 14.68 -16.77
CA VAL A 329 -51.99 16.02 -17.20
C VAL A 329 -50.53 16.00 -17.64
N ALA A 330 -49.62 15.28 -16.97
CA ALA A 330 -48.23 15.13 -17.40
C ALA A 330 -48.11 14.31 -18.70
N GLN A 331 -48.92 13.26 -18.86
CA GLN A 331 -49.04 12.52 -20.11
C GLN A 331 -49.59 13.42 -21.23
N TRP A 332 -50.64 14.20 -20.94
CA TRP A 332 -51.24 15.12 -21.91
C TRP A 332 -50.29 16.27 -22.28
N GLN A 333 -49.58 16.84 -21.31
CA GLN A 333 -48.50 17.80 -21.51
C GLN A 333 -47.39 17.21 -22.37
N SER A 334 -46.92 15.99 -22.06
CA SER A 334 -45.93 15.29 -22.89
C SER A 334 -46.44 15.02 -24.32
N THR A 335 -47.72 14.69 -24.51
CA THR A 335 -48.30 14.59 -25.87
C THR A 335 -48.47 15.94 -26.56
N LEU A 336 -48.70 17.04 -25.82
CA LEU A 336 -48.74 18.40 -26.35
C LEU A 336 -47.35 18.95 -26.67
N GLU A 337 -46.33 18.58 -25.89
CA GLU A 337 -44.93 18.90 -26.13
C GLU A 337 -44.41 18.12 -27.34
N ALA A 338 -44.75 16.83 -27.46
CA ALA A 338 -44.49 16.04 -28.66
C ALA A 338 -45.27 16.56 -29.88
N MET A 339 -46.50 17.04 -29.71
CA MET A 339 -47.28 17.67 -30.78
C MET A 339 -46.67 19.02 -31.19
N ARG A 340 -46.28 19.87 -30.23
CA ARG A 340 -45.60 21.16 -30.51
C ARG A 340 -44.24 20.97 -31.14
N ALA A 341 -43.43 20.03 -30.66
CA ALA A 341 -42.17 19.67 -31.30
C ALA A 341 -42.39 19.19 -32.73
N ARG A 342 -43.46 18.41 -32.98
CA ARG A 342 -43.87 18.02 -34.35
C ARG A 342 -44.37 19.19 -35.20
N ASP A 343 -45.14 20.11 -34.63
CA ASP A 343 -45.61 21.31 -35.32
C ASP A 343 -44.42 22.25 -35.62
N GLU A 344 -43.43 22.33 -34.74
CA GLU A 344 -42.17 23.08 -34.91
C GLU A 344 -41.22 22.40 -35.91
N GLU A 345 -41.13 21.07 -35.93
CA GLU A 345 -40.48 20.29 -37.00
C GLU A 345 -41.16 20.58 -38.36
N ILE A 346 -42.50 20.64 -38.38
CA ILE A 346 -43.30 20.92 -39.59
C ILE A 346 -43.15 22.39 -40.03
N THR A 347 -43.16 23.37 -39.12
CA THR A 347 -42.93 24.77 -39.50
C THR A 347 -41.51 24.96 -40.01
N GLN A 348 -40.49 24.43 -39.33
CA GLN A 348 -39.09 24.47 -39.79
C GLN A 348 -38.93 23.81 -41.17
N ALA A 349 -39.53 22.62 -41.39
CA ALA A 349 -39.53 21.98 -42.70
C ALA A 349 -40.25 22.82 -43.76
N SER A 350 -41.37 23.47 -43.41
CA SER A 350 -42.10 24.36 -44.32
C SER A 350 -41.34 25.65 -44.63
N GLU A 351 -40.58 26.19 -43.68
CA GLU A 351 -39.73 27.37 -43.85
C GLU A 351 -38.51 27.03 -44.70
N GLN A 352 -37.85 25.90 -44.46
CA GLN A 352 -36.78 25.38 -45.32
C GLN A 352 -37.29 25.12 -46.74
N PHE A 353 -38.48 24.55 -46.90
CA PHE A 353 -39.12 24.38 -48.21
C PHE A 353 -39.44 25.73 -48.87
N ALA A 354 -39.98 26.70 -48.13
CA ALA A 354 -40.27 28.04 -48.65
C ALA A 354 -38.99 28.82 -49.01
N LEU A 355 -37.91 28.66 -48.25
CA LEU A 355 -36.58 29.22 -48.57
C LEU A 355 -35.99 28.56 -49.81
N ALA A 356 -36.06 27.24 -49.93
CA ALA A 356 -35.65 26.52 -51.13
C ALA A 356 -36.48 26.92 -52.37
N GLN A 357 -37.80 27.11 -52.20
CA GLN A 357 -38.70 27.53 -53.28
C GLN A 357 -38.49 28.99 -53.70
N ARG A 358 -38.23 29.90 -52.75
CA ARG A 358 -37.76 31.29 -53.04
C ARG A 358 -36.40 31.29 -53.72
N GLY A 359 -35.48 30.42 -53.28
CA GLY A 359 -34.18 30.25 -53.92
C GLY A 359 -34.28 29.71 -55.35
N LEU A 360 -35.23 28.82 -55.61
CA LEU A 360 -35.56 28.34 -56.96
C LEU A 360 -36.17 29.45 -57.82
N GLN A 361 -37.15 30.20 -57.30
CA GLN A 361 -37.77 31.33 -57.99
C GLN A 361 -36.74 32.41 -58.33
N SER A 362 -35.94 32.87 -57.36
CA SER A 362 -34.87 33.85 -57.59
C SER A 362 -33.84 33.37 -58.62
N LYS A 363 -33.46 32.08 -58.60
CA LYS A 363 -32.59 31.49 -59.63
C LYS A 363 -33.26 31.45 -61.02
N GLN A 364 -34.58 31.21 -61.10
CA GLN A 364 -35.34 31.23 -62.37
C GLN A 364 -35.50 32.67 -62.91
N GLU A 365 -35.77 33.64 -62.03
CA GLU A 365 -35.83 35.07 -62.35
C GLU A 365 -34.49 35.57 -62.88
N LEU A 366 -33.39 35.28 -62.17
CA LEU A 366 -32.03 35.60 -62.62
C LEU A 366 -31.71 34.96 -63.99
N LEU A 367 -32.14 33.72 -64.23
CA LEU A 367 -32.01 33.05 -65.54
C LEU A 367 -32.83 33.75 -66.64
N GLY A 368 -34.01 34.28 -66.30
CA GLY A 368 -34.84 35.09 -67.18
C GLY A 368 -34.22 36.45 -67.50
N GLU A 369 -33.65 37.13 -66.49
CA GLU A 369 -32.95 38.40 -66.63
C GLU A 369 -31.68 38.25 -67.47
N GLN A 370 -30.85 37.23 -67.21
CA GLN A 370 -29.64 36.99 -68.01
C GLN A 370 -29.98 36.65 -69.47
N LYS A 371 -31.06 35.89 -69.72
CA LYS A 371 -31.56 35.65 -71.09
C LYS A 371 -32.03 36.94 -71.78
N ARG A 372 -32.78 37.81 -71.08
CA ARG A 372 -33.20 39.12 -71.61
C ARG A 372 -32.00 40.04 -71.87
N ARG A 373 -31.02 40.05 -70.97
CA ARG A 373 -29.78 40.84 -71.08
C ARG A 373 -28.95 40.41 -72.28
N LEU A 374 -28.82 39.10 -72.52
CA LEU A 374 -28.16 38.56 -73.71
C LEU A 374 -28.84 39.05 -74.99
N GLN A 375 -30.15 38.88 -75.11
CA GLN A 375 -30.93 39.33 -76.27
C GLN A 375 -30.84 40.86 -76.50
N GLN A 376 -30.81 41.66 -75.43
CA GLN A 376 -30.61 43.10 -75.52
C GLN A 376 -29.19 43.47 -75.99
N GLN A 377 -28.16 42.74 -75.55
CA GLN A 377 -26.77 42.98 -76.00
C GLN A 377 -26.54 42.51 -77.44
N GLU A 378 -27.18 41.42 -77.88
CA GLU A 378 -27.19 40.98 -79.28
C GLU A 378 -27.84 42.03 -80.19
N ALA A 379 -29.01 42.55 -79.80
CA ALA A 379 -29.69 43.62 -80.54
C ALA A 379 -28.85 44.91 -80.60
N ALA A 380 -28.29 45.34 -79.47
CA ALA A 380 -27.46 46.55 -79.40
C ALA A 380 -26.17 46.45 -80.23
N ASN A 381 -25.52 45.29 -80.27
CA ASN A 381 -24.35 45.06 -81.13
C ASN A 381 -24.70 45.17 -82.62
N ASN A 382 -25.82 44.57 -83.05
CA ASN A 382 -26.28 44.65 -84.44
C ASN A 382 -26.58 46.11 -84.85
N GLU A 383 -27.22 46.90 -83.97
CA GLU A 383 -27.47 48.31 -84.24
C GLU A 383 -26.17 49.14 -84.27
N ALA A 384 -25.25 48.90 -83.33
CA ALA A 384 -23.96 49.60 -83.28
C ALA A 384 -23.12 49.36 -84.55
N GLN A 385 -23.10 48.12 -85.07
CA GLN A 385 -22.43 47.80 -86.33
C GLN A 385 -23.04 48.55 -87.52
N ALA A 386 -24.37 48.63 -87.59
CA ALA A 386 -25.07 49.41 -88.63
C ALA A 386 -24.75 50.91 -88.54
N GLN A 387 -24.69 51.47 -87.33
CA GLN A 387 -24.33 52.89 -87.12
C GLN A 387 -22.86 53.19 -87.47
N LEU A 388 -21.92 52.27 -87.21
CA LEU A 388 -20.51 52.41 -87.59
C LEU A 388 -20.36 52.46 -89.12
N ALA A 389 -20.92 51.48 -89.83
CA ALA A 389 -20.88 51.43 -91.30
C ALA A 389 -21.57 52.65 -91.96
N GLY A 390 -22.52 53.29 -91.26
CA GLY A 390 -23.08 54.58 -91.66
C GLY A 390 -22.09 55.74 -91.49
N LYS A 391 -21.43 55.85 -90.33
CA LYS A 391 -20.50 56.94 -90.01
C LYS A 391 -19.24 56.93 -90.88
N GLU A 392 -18.65 55.77 -91.14
CA GLU A 392 -17.47 55.62 -92.02
C GLU A 392 -17.71 56.22 -93.41
N ARG A 393 -18.89 55.96 -94.00
CA ARG A 393 -19.30 56.50 -95.30
C ARG A 393 -19.45 58.02 -95.30
N THR A 394 -19.82 58.63 -94.17
CA THR A 394 -19.88 60.09 -94.04
C THR A 394 -18.50 60.72 -93.84
N GLN A 395 -17.63 60.06 -93.06
CA GLN A 395 -16.26 60.52 -92.81
C GLN A 395 -15.42 60.56 -94.11
N SER A 396 -15.56 59.53 -94.96
CA SER A 396 -14.87 59.47 -96.26
C SER A 396 -15.24 60.64 -97.19
N LYS A 397 -16.52 61.05 -97.22
CA LYS A 397 -16.97 62.22 -98.02
C LYS A 397 -16.41 63.53 -97.48
N ALA A 398 -16.50 63.75 -96.18
CA ALA A 398 -16.01 64.98 -95.54
C ALA A 398 -14.50 65.20 -95.76
N GLN A 399 -13.71 64.12 -95.87
CA GLN A 399 -12.28 64.21 -96.20
C GLN A 399 -12.00 64.71 -97.62
N GLN A 400 -12.85 64.37 -98.61
CA GLN A 400 -12.71 64.87 -99.98
C GLN A 400 -13.10 66.36 -100.07
N GLU A 401 -14.22 66.74 -99.46
CA GLU A 401 -14.70 68.14 -99.43
C GLU A 401 -13.69 69.09 -98.76
N LEU A 402 -12.96 68.61 -97.73
CA LEU A 402 -11.90 69.36 -97.07
C LEU A 402 -10.67 69.62 -97.96
N GLN A 403 -10.31 68.66 -98.83
CA GLN A 403 -9.20 68.86 -99.78
C GLN A 403 -9.55 69.90 -100.86
N GLU A 404 -10.76 69.82 -101.43
CA GLU A 404 -11.20 70.79 -102.44
C GLU A 404 -11.31 72.21 -101.89
N THR A 405 -11.86 72.37 -100.69
CA THR A 405 -12.01 73.69 -100.06
C THR A 405 -10.67 74.29 -99.66
N GLY A 406 -9.72 73.49 -99.18
CA GLY A 406 -8.36 73.93 -98.87
C GLY A 406 -7.63 74.53 -100.09
N ALA A 407 -7.72 73.87 -101.25
CA ALA A 407 -7.11 74.37 -102.49
C ALA A 407 -7.67 75.74 -102.94
N ARG A 408 -8.99 75.93 -102.84
CA ARG A 408 -9.65 77.21 -103.19
C ARG A 408 -9.26 78.34 -102.24
N LEU A 409 -9.12 78.05 -100.95
CA LEU A 409 -8.80 79.06 -99.92
C LEU A 409 -7.37 79.61 -100.09
N GLN A 410 -6.42 78.77 -100.52
CA GLN A 410 -5.05 79.22 -100.81
C GLN A 410 -5.01 80.23 -101.96
N ALA A 411 -5.65 79.93 -103.09
CA ALA A 411 -5.69 80.83 -104.25
C ALA A 411 -6.33 82.21 -103.95
N PHE A 412 -7.27 82.29 -103.00
CA PHE A 412 -7.82 83.58 -102.55
C PHE A 412 -6.85 84.39 -101.67
N ARG A 413 -5.92 83.77 -100.96
CA ARG A 413 -4.90 84.49 -100.16
C ARG A 413 -3.95 85.26 -101.06
N ASP A 414 -3.45 84.59 -102.10
CA ASP A 414 -2.48 85.15 -103.05
C ASP A 414 -3.02 86.42 -103.73
N GLN A 415 -4.32 86.44 -104.07
CA GLN A 415 -5.03 87.61 -104.62
C GLN A 415 -5.12 88.77 -103.62
N VAL A 416 -5.29 88.49 -102.33
CA VAL A 416 -5.40 89.51 -101.28
C VAL A 416 -4.04 90.17 -100.98
N GLU A 417 -2.92 89.47 -101.15
CA GLU A 417 -1.60 90.06 -100.96
C GLU A 417 -1.22 91.04 -102.07
N LEU A 418 -1.58 90.74 -103.33
CA LEU A 418 -1.46 91.67 -104.46
C LEU A 418 -2.21 92.99 -104.18
N LEU A 419 -3.50 92.92 -103.81
CA LEU A 419 -4.32 94.11 -103.53
C LEU A 419 -3.81 94.95 -102.35
N LYS A 420 -3.20 94.32 -101.33
CA LYS A 420 -2.55 95.03 -100.22
C LYS A 420 -1.35 95.85 -100.69
N SER A 421 -0.56 95.32 -101.63
CA SER A 421 0.63 96.00 -102.16
C SER A 421 0.25 97.30 -102.90
N GLU A 422 -0.77 97.24 -103.76
CA GLU A 422 -1.30 98.39 -104.51
C GLU A 422 -1.84 99.49 -103.58
N LEU A 423 -2.64 99.09 -102.58
CA LEU A 423 -3.21 100.01 -101.59
C LEU A 423 -2.13 100.75 -100.79
N SER A 424 -1.03 100.07 -100.44
CA SER A 424 0.09 100.68 -99.70
C SER A 424 0.75 101.84 -100.47
N SER A 425 0.88 101.69 -101.80
CA SER A 425 1.44 102.71 -102.69
C SER A 425 0.54 103.94 -102.81
N ALA A 426 -0.78 103.72 -102.96
CA ALA A 426 -1.76 104.80 -103.03
C ALA A 426 -1.81 105.65 -101.75
N VAL A 427 -1.68 105.03 -100.57
CA VAL A 427 -1.66 105.72 -99.27
C VAL A 427 -0.42 106.62 -99.12
N ALA A 428 0.74 106.19 -99.61
CA ALA A 428 1.97 106.99 -99.56
C ALA A 428 1.83 108.31 -100.37
N ALA A 429 1.30 108.22 -101.59
CA ALA A 429 1.07 109.39 -102.46
C ALA A 429 0.08 110.41 -101.84
N LEU A 430 -1.00 109.91 -101.20
CA LEU A 430 -2.01 110.76 -100.57
C LEU A 430 -1.44 111.60 -99.42
N ASN A 431 -0.55 111.02 -98.61
CA ASN A 431 0.05 111.72 -97.47
C ASN A 431 1.05 112.80 -97.91
N GLN A 432 1.76 112.60 -99.03
CA GLN A 432 2.64 113.62 -99.61
C GLN A 432 1.85 114.84 -100.10
N GLN A 433 0.68 114.63 -100.71
CA GLN A 433 -0.26 115.71 -101.09
C GLN A 433 -0.76 116.50 -99.88
N ARG A 434 -1.14 115.83 -98.78
CA ARG A 434 -1.63 116.49 -97.55
C ARG A 434 -0.61 117.45 -96.95
N SER A 435 0.67 117.06 -96.88
CA SER A 435 1.76 117.93 -96.42
C SER A 435 1.90 119.20 -97.26
N ASN A 436 1.78 119.10 -98.58
CA ASN A 436 1.88 120.23 -99.51
C ASN A 436 0.74 121.25 -99.44
N ASN A 437 -0.39 120.90 -98.81
CA ASN A 437 -1.51 121.83 -98.60
C ASN A 437 -1.39 122.57 -97.27
N SER A 438 -0.98 121.91 -96.18
CA SER A 438 -0.69 122.58 -94.89
C SER A 438 0.25 123.78 -95.08
N ASN A 439 1.36 123.54 -95.80
CA ASN A 439 2.37 124.57 -96.12
C ASN A 439 1.86 125.74 -97.00
N ARG A 440 0.64 125.66 -97.56
CA ARG A 440 -0.03 126.76 -98.27
C ARG A 440 -0.98 127.54 -97.37
N ASP A 441 -1.72 126.85 -96.51
CA ASP A 441 -2.68 127.48 -95.61
C ASP A 441 -1.97 128.40 -94.59
N ASP A 442 -0.83 127.97 -94.04
CA ASP A 442 0.02 128.79 -93.15
C ASP A 442 0.43 130.14 -93.79
N ARG A 443 0.62 130.17 -95.11
CA ARG A 443 0.98 131.40 -95.86
C ARG A 443 -0.23 132.31 -96.09
N LEU A 444 -1.43 131.75 -96.22
CA LEU A 444 -2.68 132.51 -96.33
C LEU A 444 -3.03 133.18 -95.01
N GLU A 445 -2.70 132.57 -93.87
CA GLU A 445 -2.92 133.14 -92.54
C GLU A 445 -2.07 134.40 -92.31
N ALA A 446 -0.78 134.36 -92.68
CA ALA A 446 0.13 135.50 -92.58
C ALA A 446 -0.38 136.73 -93.38
N MET A 447 -0.80 136.54 -94.63
CA MET A 447 -1.33 137.63 -95.46
C MET A 447 -2.64 138.26 -94.93
N LYS A 448 -3.47 137.51 -94.18
CA LYS A 448 -4.68 138.08 -93.55
C LYS A 448 -4.33 139.12 -92.49
N GLN A 449 -3.28 138.87 -91.70
CA GLN A 449 -2.88 139.73 -90.58
C GLN A 449 -2.37 141.11 -91.06
N GLU A 450 -1.62 141.16 -92.17
CA GLU A 450 -1.17 142.42 -92.78
C GLU A 450 -2.35 143.27 -93.29
N LEU A 451 -3.39 142.63 -93.84
CA LEU A 451 -4.56 143.29 -94.41
C LEU A 451 -5.38 144.07 -93.36
N GLU A 452 -5.45 143.58 -92.12
CA GLU A 452 -6.21 144.23 -91.05
C GLU A 452 -5.53 145.52 -90.56
N VAL A 453 -4.20 145.54 -90.48
CA VAL A 453 -3.41 146.74 -90.13
C VAL A 453 -3.59 147.84 -91.17
N ALA A 454 -3.70 147.49 -92.46
CA ALA A 454 -4.00 148.44 -93.53
C ALA A 454 -5.43 149.03 -93.40
N ARG A 455 -6.43 148.20 -93.06
CA ARG A 455 -7.83 148.62 -92.89
C ARG A 455 -8.01 149.62 -91.73
N ALA A 456 -7.24 149.50 -90.66
CA ALA A 456 -7.26 150.44 -89.54
C ALA A 456 -6.91 151.88 -89.99
N ARG A 457 -5.90 152.04 -90.86
CA ARG A 457 -5.47 153.35 -91.38
C ARG A 457 -6.53 154.01 -92.27
N PHE A 458 -7.23 153.23 -93.11
CA PHE A 458 -8.22 153.76 -94.06
C PHE A 458 -9.49 154.32 -93.41
N LYS A 459 -9.88 153.86 -92.21
CA LYS A 459 -11.03 154.42 -91.47
C LYS A 459 -10.77 155.83 -90.92
N GLY A 460 -9.51 156.22 -90.71
CA GLY A 460 -9.13 157.56 -90.23
C GLY A 460 -9.32 158.63 -91.30
N THR A 461 -8.85 158.37 -92.52
CA THR A 461 -8.88 159.35 -93.62
C THR A 461 -10.28 159.66 -94.14
N ARG A 462 -11.19 158.68 -94.20
CA ARG A 462 -12.58 158.92 -94.66
C ARG A 462 -13.33 159.94 -93.80
N LYS A 463 -13.18 159.88 -92.47
CA LYS A 463 -13.81 160.83 -91.52
C LYS A 463 -13.29 162.27 -91.63
N ALA A 464 -12.21 162.50 -92.37
CA ALA A 464 -11.68 163.84 -92.64
C ALA A 464 -12.26 164.49 -93.92
N LEU A 465 -12.89 163.73 -94.82
CA LEU A 465 -13.36 164.26 -96.11
C LEU A 465 -14.87 164.59 -96.13
N GLU A 466 -15.69 163.82 -95.42
CA GLU A 466 -17.16 164.02 -95.31
C GLU A 466 -17.56 165.31 -94.54
N ARG A 467 -16.59 166.15 -94.14
CA ARG A 467 -16.80 167.48 -93.55
C ARG A 467 -16.53 168.64 -94.51
N CYS A 468 -16.14 168.38 -95.75
CA CYS A 468 -15.63 169.40 -96.68
C CYS A 468 -16.50 169.65 -97.92
N ARG A 469 -17.63 168.94 -98.04
CA ARG A 469 -18.73 169.13 -99.01
C ARG A 469 -19.94 168.38 -98.43
N ASP A 470 -21.16 168.91 -98.40
CA ASP A 470 -21.67 170.06 -99.16
C ASP A 470 -22.24 171.21 -98.32
N THR A 471 -22.23 172.38 -98.94
CA THR A 471 -23.04 173.56 -98.59
C THR A 471 -23.95 173.90 -99.78
N THR A 472 -24.87 174.86 -99.62
CA THR A 472 -25.80 175.40 -100.64
C THR A 472 -27.01 174.50 -100.98
N LEU A 473 -28.23 175.05 -101.18
CA LEU A 473 -28.67 176.45 -101.12
C LEU A 473 -30.14 176.63 -100.68
N ASP A 474 -30.34 177.72 -99.94
CA ASP A 474 -31.56 178.50 -99.66
C ASP A 474 -32.75 177.91 -98.91
N ALA A 475 -33.54 178.83 -98.33
CA ALA A 475 -34.50 178.56 -97.26
C ALA A 475 -35.93 179.03 -97.61
N GLU A 476 -36.67 178.20 -98.35
CA GLU A 476 -38.14 178.23 -98.29
C GLU A 476 -38.73 176.81 -98.22
N ALA A 477 -39.37 176.50 -97.09
CA ALA A 477 -40.18 175.31 -96.81
C ALA A 477 -39.54 173.92 -97.12
N LEU A 478 -38.81 173.26 -96.21
CA LEU A 478 -38.78 173.36 -94.74
C LEU A 478 -40.18 173.34 -94.07
N ALA A 479 -41.21 172.87 -94.79
CA ALA A 479 -42.57 172.68 -94.26
C ALA A 479 -43.17 171.33 -94.70
N LYS A 480 -43.22 171.04 -96.01
CA LYS A 480 -43.89 169.83 -96.52
C LYS A 480 -43.13 168.52 -96.30
N GLN A 481 -41.80 168.55 -96.20
CA GLN A 481 -41.04 167.34 -95.94
C GLN A 481 -41.21 166.87 -94.47
N ALA A 482 -41.48 167.79 -93.55
CA ALA A 482 -41.85 167.46 -92.17
C ALA A 482 -43.22 166.74 -92.10
N GLU A 483 -44.16 167.04 -93.01
CA GLU A 483 -45.44 166.31 -93.12
C GLU A 483 -45.23 164.87 -93.61
N ALA A 484 -44.30 164.65 -94.54
CA ALA A 484 -43.96 163.33 -95.05
C ALA A 484 -43.24 162.45 -94.00
N ASP A 485 -42.26 163.01 -93.28
CA ASP A 485 -41.50 162.27 -92.27
C ASP A 485 -42.34 161.96 -91.01
N LEU A 486 -43.29 162.83 -90.65
CA LEU A 486 -44.30 162.54 -89.62
C LEU A 486 -45.21 161.36 -90.03
N ALA A 487 -45.66 161.33 -91.28
CA ALA A 487 -46.49 160.23 -91.79
C ALA A 487 -45.73 158.88 -91.81
N ALA A 488 -44.42 158.89 -92.02
CA ALA A 488 -43.59 157.68 -91.89
C ALA A 488 -43.49 157.22 -90.42
N MET A 489 -43.17 158.14 -89.50
CA MET A 489 -42.99 157.82 -88.07
C MET A 489 -44.30 157.38 -87.39
N GLU A 490 -45.44 158.00 -87.73
CA GLU A 490 -46.75 157.59 -87.20
C GLU A 490 -47.10 156.13 -87.51
N ASN A 491 -46.72 155.62 -88.69
CA ASN A 491 -47.04 154.25 -89.08
C ASN A 491 -46.16 153.22 -88.34
N GLU A 492 -44.90 153.57 -88.07
CA GLU A 492 -43.98 152.68 -87.32
C GLU A 492 -44.35 152.59 -85.84
N VAL A 493 -44.78 153.69 -85.22
CA VAL A 493 -45.34 153.68 -83.84
C VAL A 493 -46.60 152.79 -83.77
N LYS A 494 -47.52 152.94 -84.74
CA LYS A 494 -48.75 152.12 -84.83
C LYS A 494 -48.48 150.62 -85.11
N ARG A 495 -47.27 150.24 -85.53
CA ARG A 495 -46.82 148.84 -85.60
C ARG A 495 -46.37 148.34 -84.22
N LEU A 496 -45.48 149.10 -83.57
CA LEU A 496 -44.89 148.72 -82.27
C LEU A 496 -45.94 148.62 -81.15
N ASP A 497 -46.93 149.51 -81.10
CA ASP A 497 -48.02 149.44 -80.11
C ASP A 497 -48.84 148.14 -80.21
N LYS A 498 -49.05 147.61 -81.42
CA LYS A 498 -49.75 146.34 -81.64
C LYS A 498 -48.93 145.14 -81.16
N GLU A 499 -47.63 145.17 -81.36
CA GLU A 499 -46.70 144.13 -80.88
C GLU A 499 -46.61 144.14 -79.35
N ILE A 500 -46.57 145.32 -78.73
CA ILE A 500 -46.60 145.49 -77.26
C ILE A 500 -47.93 145.01 -76.66
N ALA A 501 -49.07 145.28 -77.31
CA ALA A 501 -50.37 144.78 -76.87
C ALA A 501 -50.44 143.24 -76.89
N ALA A 502 -49.98 142.61 -77.98
CA ALA A 502 -49.97 141.15 -78.13
C ALA A 502 -49.09 140.46 -77.07
N GLN A 503 -47.91 141.02 -76.75
CA GLN A 503 -47.03 140.45 -75.72
C GLN A 503 -47.61 140.57 -74.30
N LYS A 504 -48.31 141.68 -73.98
CA LYS A 504 -48.96 141.86 -72.67
C LYS A 504 -50.03 140.80 -72.41
N GLU A 505 -50.84 140.44 -73.41
CA GLU A 505 -51.86 139.41 -73.22
C GLU A 505 -51.25 137.99 -73.08
N GLN A 506 -50.20 137.67 -73.84
CA GLN A 506 -49.47 136.40 -73.65
C GLN A 506 -48.86 136.27 -72.24
N MET A 507 -48.32 137.36 -71.70
CA MET A 507 -47.81 137.42 -70.32
C MET A 507 -48.91 137.19 -69.27
N PHE A 508 -50.09 137.79 -69.45
CA PHE A 508 -51.22 137.58 -68.53
C PHE A 508 -51.69 136.12 -68.52
N ARG A 509 -51.90 135.52 -69.71
CA ARG A 509 -52.32 134.11 -69.85
C ARG A 509 -51.31 133.14 -69.23
N LYS A 510 -50.01 133.36 -69.43
CA LYS A 510 -48.95 132.53 -68.80
C LYS A 510 -48.88 132.71 -67.28
N SER A 511 -49.05 133.94 -66.78
CA SER A 511 -49.11 134.19 -65.33
C SER A 511 -50.27 133.46 -64.66
N GLN A 512 -51.45 133.42 -65.30
CA GLN A 512 -52.62 132.71 -64.79
C GLN A 512 -52.42 131.19 -64.76
N GLN A 513 -51.79 130.62 -65.80
CA GLN A 513 -51.41 129.20 -65.83
C GLN A 513 -50.39 128.84 -64.73
N LEU A 514 -49.39 129.70 -64.51
CA LEU A 514 -48.36 129.48 -63.48
C LEU A 514 -48.94 129.56 -62.05
N PHE A 515 -49.97 130.38 -61.82
CA PHE A 515 -50.70 130.38 -60.55
C PHE A 515 -51.47 129.08 -60.32
N ALA A 516 -52.19 128.57 -61.34
CA ALA A 516 -52.93 127.31 -61.24
C ALA A 516 -52.01 126.11 -60.94
N LEU A 517 -50.84 126.04 -61.59
CA LEU A 517 -49.84 124.99 -61.34
C LEU A 517 -49.28 125.03 -59.91
N ARG A 518 -49.00 126.22 -59.37
CA ARG A 518 -48.56 126.37 -57.96
C ARG A 518 -49.62 125.93 -56.95
N GLN A 519 -50.90 126.14 -57.26
CA GLN A 519 -52.00 125.67 -56.42
C GLN A 519 -52.08 124.13 -56.40
N GLN A 520 -51.82 123.48 -57.54
CA GLN A 520 -51.74 122.01 -57.63
C GLN A 520 -50.50 121.45 -56.92
N GLU A 521 -49.34 122.09 -57.07
CA GLU A 521 -48.10 121.76 -56.37
C GLU A 521 -48.30 121.80 -54.84
N ALA A 522 -48.91 122.86 -54.30
CA ALA A 522 -49.21 122.99 -52.88
C ALA A 522 -50.11 121.85 -52.35
N ASN A 523 -51.14 121.47 -53.11
CA ASN A 523 -52.02 120.35 -52.74
C ASN A 523 -51.27 119.02 -52.72
N LEU A 524 -50.46 118.72 -53.75
CA LEU A 524 -49.66 117.50 -53.82
C LEU A 524 -48.60 117.41 -52.72
N VAL A 525 -48.01 118.55 -52.30
CA VAL A 525 -47.11 118.62 -51.15
C VAL A 525 -47.84 118.29 -49.83
N ALA A 526 -49.08 118.76 -49.67
CA ALA A 526 -49.90 118.41 -48.50
C ALA A 526 -50.23 116.91 -48.48
N GLU A 527 -50.68 116.33 -49.60
CA GLU A 527 -50.94 114.88 -49.73
C GLU A 527 -49.67 114.03 -49.45
N LEU A 528 -48.52 114.43 -50.00
CA LEU A 528 -47.22 113.80 -49.71
C LEU A 528 -46.84 113.87 -48.23
N SER A 529 -47.24 114.92 -47.51
CA SER A 529 -46.98 115.02 -46.07
C SER A 529 -47.87 114.05 -45.26
N GLY A 530 -49.14 113.90 -45.63
CA GLY A 530 -50.08 112.93 -45.04
C GLY A 530 -49.70 111.48 -45.33
N ALA A 531 -49.28 111.18 -46.56
CA ALA A 531 -48.76 109.86 -46.93
C ALA A 531 -47.47 109.50 -46.15
N LYS A 532 -46.57 110.48 -45.93
CA LYS A 532 -45.35 110.28 -45.14
C LYS A 532 -45.64 110.01 -43.66
N SER A 533 -46.58 110.72 -43.04
CA SER A 533 -46.94 110.48 -41.62
C SER A 533 -47.66 109.14 -41.44
N ALA A 534 -48.58 108.77 -42.36
CA ALA A 534 -49.19 107.44 -42.38
C ALA A 534 -48.13 106.33 -42.51
N ALA A 535 -47.15 106.49 -43.40
CA ALA A 535 -46.04 105.55 -43.56
C ALA A 535 -45.08 105.48 -42.34
N GLN A 536 -44.97 106.54 -41.54
CA GLN A 536 -44.25 106.47 -40.25
C GLN A 536 -45.06 105.72 -39.19
N ASN A 537 -46.36 105.98 -39.09
CA ASN A 537 -47.24 105.27 -38.15
C ASN A 537 -47.30 103.75 -38.44
N LEU A 538 -47.37 103.37 -39.72
CA LEU A 538 -47.29 101.97 -40.12
C LEU A 538 -45.94 101.34 -39.77
N ARG A 539 -44.81 102.03 -39.98
CA ARG A 539 -43.47 101.55 -39.56
C ARG A 539 -43.33 101.42 -38.04
N ALA A 540 -43.94 102.30 -37.26
CA ALA A 540 -43.98 102.20 -35.80
C ALA A 540 -44.80 100.96 -35.35
N LYS A 541 -45.93 100.69 -36.02
CA LYS A 541 -46.74 99.50 -35.78
C LYS A 541 -46.00 98.21 -36.17
N LEU A 542 -45.24 98.23 -37.26
CA LEU A 542 -44.41 97.11 -37.73
C LEU A 542 -43.34 96.75 -36.68
N ARG A 543 -42.54 97.72 -36.22
CA ARG A 543 -41.57 97.53 -35.12
C ARG A 543 -42.20 96.99 -33.83
N SER A 544 -43.44 97.37 -33.53
CA SER A 544 -44.17 96.86 -32.37
C SER A 544 -44.60 95.39 -32.53
N LEU A 545 -44.75 94.90 -33.76
CA LEU A 545 -45.03 93.49 -34.06
C LEU A 545 -43.73 92.69 -34.12
N ASP A 546 -42.66 93.24 -34.71
CA ASP A 546 -41.33 92.63 -34.74
C ASP A 546 -40.83 92.33 -33.30
N ALA A 547 -41.00 93.29 -32.38
CA ALA A 547 -40.66 93.14 -30.97
C ALA A 547 -41.55 92.11 -30.23
N GLN A 548 -42.77 91.87 -30.70
CA GLN A 548 -43.64 90.81 -30.16
C GLN A 548 -43.25 89.44 -30.71
N ALA A 549 -42.88 89.36 -32.00
CA ALA A 549 -42.40 88.12 -32.63
C ALA A 549 -41.08 87.64 -32.00
N LEU A 550 -40.11 88.54 -31.76
CA LEU A 550 -38.88 88.20 -31.03
C LEU A 550 -39.17 87.64 -29.63
N ARG A 551 -40.08 88.29 -28.88
CA ARG A 551 -40.46 87.82 -27.54
C ARG A 551 -41.23 86.49 -27.56
N GLN A 552 -41.93 86.19 -28.66
CA GLN A 552 -42.53 84.87 -28.89
C GLN A 552 -41.46 83.82 -29.21
N GLN A 553 -40.43 84.14 -29.99
CA GLN A 553 -39.29 83.25 -30.22
C GLN A 553 -38.51 82.96 -28.93
N GLU A 554 -38.29 83.96 -28.07
CA GLU A 554 -37.70 83.77 -26.74
C GLU A 554 -38.55 82.81 -25.88
N LEU A 555 -39.88 82.95 -25.89
CA LEU A 555 -40.79 82.06 -25.16
C LEU A 555 -40.80 80.63 -25.72
N VAL A 556 -40.78 80.47 -27.06
CA VAL A 556 -40.69 79.17 -27.73
C VAL A 556 -39.37 78.48 -27.37
N TYR A 557 -38.23 79.17 -27.50
CA TYR A 557 -36.91 78.60 -27.18
C TYR A 557 -36.78 78.19 -25.70
N ASN A 558 -37.31 79.00 -24.77
CA ASN A 558 -37.37 78.61 -23.36
C ASN A 558 -38.30 77.40 -23.12
N GLY A 559 -39.40 77.31 -23.87
CA GLY A 559 -40.28 76.13 -23.88
C GLY A 559 -39.58 74.88 -24.39
N GLU A 560 -38.93 74.96 -25.56
CA GLU A 560 -38.14 73.88 -26.16
C GLU A 560 -37.01 73.40 -25.23
N PHE A 561 -36.31 74.31 -24.55
CA PHE A 561 -35.29 73.95 -23.58
C PHE A 561 -35.86 73.23 -22.34
N GLN A 562 -37.03 73.66 -21.84
CA GLN A 562 -37.72 72.96 -20.75
C GLN A 562 -38.26 71.60 -21.20
N ILE A 563 -38.79 71.50 -22.43
CA ILE A 563 -39.21 70.24 -23.05
C ILE A 563 -38.01 69.29 -23.14
N GLN A 564 -36.86 69.71 -23.67
CA GLN A 564 -35.65 68.87 -23.70
C GLN A 564 -35.16 68.43 -22.32
N GLN A 565 -35.31 69.25 -21.28
CA GLN A 565 -35.01 68.81 -19.91
C GLN A 565 -36.02 67.79 -19.38
N MET A 566 -37.29 67.91 -19.74
CA MET A 566 -38.34 66.95 -19.38
C MET A 566 -38.21 65.65 -20.17
N GLU A 567 -37.91 65.70 -21.47
CA GLU A 567 -37.59 64.54 -22.31
C GLU A 567 -36.40 63.76 -21.74
N ARG A 568 -35.30 64.42 -21.34
CA ARG A 568 -34.16 63.77 -20.68
C ARG A 568 -34.49 63.17 -19.30
N LYS A 569 -35.53 63.66 -18.61
CA LYS A 569 -36.03 63.07 -17.36
C LYS A 569 -36.98 61.90 -17.63
N VAL A 570 -37.83 62.02 -18.65
CA VAL A 570 -38.74 60.96 -19.11
C VAL A 570 -37.97 59.79 -19.66
N ALA A 571 -36.96 60.00 -20.51
CA ALA A 571 -36.06 58.96 -21.02
C ALA A 571 -35.42 58.14 -19.87
N ARG A 572 -34.86 58.82 -18.86
CA ARG A 572 -34.32 58.16 -17.66
C ARG A 572 -35.39 57.40 -16.86
N ALA A 573 -36.62 57.92 -16.81
CA ALA A 573 -37.74 57.27 -16.13
C ALA A 573 -38.34 56.08 -16.93
N SER A 574 -38.22 56.08 -18.27
CA SER A 574 -38.59 54.98 -19.16
C SER A 574 -37.47 53.95 -19.37
N GLY A 575 -36.33 54.10 -18.68
CA GLY A 575 -35.24 53.13 -18.66
C GLY A 575 -34.04 53.44 -19.57
N GLU A 576 -34.10 54.50 -20.38
CA GLU A 576 -32.97 54.95 -21.20
C GLU A 576 -31.91 55.64 -20.32
N ARG A 577 -30.92 54.84 -19.92
CA ARG A 577 -29.72 55.30 -19.21
C ARG A 577 -28.66 55.80 -20.19
N SER A 578 -27.67 56.54 -19.70
CA SER A 578 -26.56 57.01 -20.54
C SER A 578 -25.81 55.82 -21.15
N ALA A 579 -25.23 55.99 -22.35
CA ALA A 579 -24.51 54.91 -23.04
C ALA A 579 -23.40 54.28 -22.18
N ASP A 580 -22.74 55.09 -21.35
CA ASP A 580 -21.70 54.63 -20.42
C ASP A 580 -22.28 53.95 -19.17
N GLU A 581 -23.45 54.38 -18.70
CA GLU A 581 -24.20 53.70 -17.63
C GLU A 581 -24.67 52.32 -18.10
N THR A 582 -25.21 52.21 -19.33
CA THR A 582 -25.58 50.90 -19.91
C THR A 582 -24.38 49.99 -20.09
N LYS A 583 -23.22 50.51 -20.53
CA LYS A 583 -21.99 49.71 -20.63
C LYS A 583 -21.49 49.23 -19.27
N ALA A 584 -21.45 50.11 -18.27
CA ALA A 584 -21.05 49.75 -16.91
C ALA A 584 -21.97 48.65 -16.34
N LEU A 585 -23.28 48.79 -16.54
CA LEU A 585 -24.27 47.80 -16.12
C LEU A 585 -24.17 46.49 -16.90
N GLN A 586 -23.92 46.51 -18.21
CA GLN A 586 -23.72 45.29 -19.00
C GLN A 586 -22.42 44.57 -18.64
N ALA A 587 -21.35 45.29 -18.31
CA ALA A 587 -20.13 44.70 -17.75
C ALA A 587 -20.40 44.08 -16.38
N GLN A 588 -21.16 44.75 -15.51
CA GLN A 588 -21.57 44.20 -14.21
C GLN A 588 -22.47 42.97 -14.35
N ILE A 589 -23.40 42.97 -15.30
CA ILE A 589 -24.22 41.81 -15.66
C ILE A 589 -23.33 40.68 -16.16
N GLN A 590 -22.36 40.93 -17.06
CA GLN A 590 -21.44 39.90 -17.53
C GLN A 590 -20.60 39.28 -16.40
N VAL A 591 -20.09 40.08 -15.45
CA VAL A 591 -19.37 39.57 -14.27
C VAL A 591 -20.29 38.70 -13.42
N LEU A 592 -21.50 39.17 -13.11
CA LEU A 592 -22.50 38.40 -12.35
C LEU A 592 -22.95 37.14 -13.10
N GLN A 593 -22.98 37.16 -14.43
CA GLN A 593 -23.27 35.99 -15.28
C GLN A 593 -22.13 34.97 -15.16
N MET A 594 -20.88 35.39 -15.29
CA MET A 594 -19.71 34.51 -15.12
C MET A 594 -19.60 33.95 -13.69
N GLU A 595 -19.95 34.73 -12.67
CA GLU A 595 -20.03 34.25 -11.28
C GLU A 595 -21.16 33.23 -11.09
N LEU A 596 -22.34 33.49 -11.69
CA LEU A 596 -23.48 32.56 -11.67
C LEU A 596 -23.14 31.25 -12.40
N ASP A 597 -22.55 31.32 -13.60
CA ASP A 597 -22.17 30.17 -14.40
C ASP A 597 -21.07 29.34 -13.70
N ARG A 598 -20.11 30.00 -13.03
CA ARG A 598 -19.12 29.33 -12.16
C ARG A 598 -19.80 28.59 -11.00
N VAL A 599 -20.71 29.25 -10.29
CA VAL A 599 -21.43 28.65 -9.15
C VAL A 599 -22.35 27.51 -9.60
N GLN A 600 -22.96 27.60 -10.79
CA GLN A 600 -23.72 26.50 -11.39
C GLN A 600 -22.82 25.32 -11.77
N ALA A 601 -21.63 25.57 -12.35
CA ALA A 601 -20.66 24.52 -12.64
C ALA A 601 -20.16 23.83 -11.36
N GLU A 602 -19.89 24.61 -10.30
CA GLU A 602 -19.54 24.10 -8.97
C GLU A 602 -20.69 23.28 -8.34
N GLN A 603 -21.94 23.74 -8.48
CA GLN A 603 -23.12 22.98 -8.03
C GLN A 603 -23.32 21.67 -8.80
N VAL A 604 -23.11 21.66 -10.12
CA VAL A 604 -23.19 20.44 -10.96
C VAL A 604 -22.07 19.47 -10.60
N MET A 605 -20.86 19.97 -10.37
CA MET A 605 -19.69 19.19 -9.93
C MET A 605 -19.94 18.56 -8.54
N LEU A 606 -20.38 19.35 -7.56
CA LEU A 606 -20.69 18.88 -6.20
C LEU A 606 -21.86 17.89 -6.18
N THR A 607 -22.93 18.12 -6.95
CA THR A 607 -24.06 17.17 -7.02
C THR A 607 -23.69 15.87 -7.73
N ALA A 608 -22.76 15.91 -8.70
CA ALA A 608 -22.17 14.69 -9.28
C ALA A 608 -21.27 13.94 -8.27
N GLN A 609 -20.48 14.64 -7.46
CA GLN A 609 -19.71 14.04 -6.36
C GLN A 609 -20.62 13.42 -5.30
N CYS A 610 -21.68 14.11 -4.88
CA CYS A 610 -22.65 13.57 -3.92
C CYS A 610 -23.31 12.28 -4.43
N LYS A 611 -23.67 12.21 -5.72
CA LYS A 611 -24.20 10.99 -6.33
C LYS A 611 -23.19 9.83 -6.31
N LYS A 612 -21.92 10.09 -6.66
CA LYS A 612 -20.85 9.08 -6.55
C LYS A 612 -20.71 8.57 -5.12
N LEU A 613 -20.63 9.47 -4.14
CA LEU A 613 -20.53 9.11 -2.72
C LEU A 613 -21.78 8.36 -2.22
N GLU A 614 -22.98 8.68 -2.71
CA GLU A 614 -24.19 7.89 -2.41
C GLU A 614 -24.13 6.47 -2.99
N ASP A 615 -23.68 6.29 -4.23
CA ASP A 615 -23.62 4.98 -4.87
C ASP A 615 -22.46 4.12 -4.33
N GLU A 616 -21.33 4.74 -3.98
CA GLU A 616 -20.27 4.14 -3.17
C GLU A 616 -20.78 3.73 -1.79
N ARG A 617 -21.55 4.59 -1.09
CA ARG A 617 -22.19 4.23 0.18
C ARG A 617 -23.17 3.07 0.01
N ARG A 618 -23.98 3.04 -1.05
CA ARG A 618 -24.87 1.93 -1.41
C ARG A 618 -24.10 0.65 -1.77
N ALA A 619 -22.89 0.75 -2.30
CA ALA A 619 -22.00 -0.40 -2.52
C ALA A 619 -21.45 -0.93 -1.19
N GLN A 620 -20.97 -0.04 -0.31
CA GLN A 620 -20.44 -0.43 1.01
C GLN A 620 -21.54 -0.90 1.98
N GLU A 621 -22.76 -0.38 1.88
CA GLU A 621 -23.93 -0.94 2.59
C GLU A 621 -24.25 -2.37 2.12
N ARG A 622 -24.00 -2.71 0.85
CA ARG A 622 -24.17 -4.06 0.31
C ARG A 622 -23.04 -5.00 0.73
N SER A 623 -21.77 -4.57 0.65
CA SER A 623 -20.63 -5.36 1.15
C SER A 623 -20.77 -5.63 2.64
N ARG A 624 -21.13 -4.62 3.46
CA ARG A 624 -21.37 -4.79 4.90
C ARG A 624 -22.50 -5.77 5.20
N LYS A 625 -23.59 -5.76 4.42
CA LYS A 625 -24.70 -6.73 4.56
C LYS A 625 -24.26 -8.16 4.21
N ALA A 626 -23.43 -8.34 3.18
CA ALA A 626 -22.86 -9.63 2.82
C ALA A 626 -21.89 -10.15 3.89
N LEU A 627 -20.98 -9.30 4.39
CA LEU A 627 -20.05 -9.64 5.47
C LEU A 627 -20.78 -10.01 6.77
N ILE A 628 -21.85 -9.30 7.14
CA ILE A 628 -22.68 -9.65 8.31
C ILE A 628 -23.41 -11.00 8.11
N ALA A 629 -23.78 -11.35 6.88
CA ALA A 629 -24.37 -12.66 6.58
C ALA A 629 -23.31 -13.79 6.70
N GLN A 630 -22.12 -13.59 6.13
CA GLN A 630 -20.98 -14.51 6.25
C GLN A 630 -20.52 -14.68 7.69
N GLN A 631 -20.46 -13.59 8.48
CA GLN A 631 -20.13 -13.66 9.90
C GLN A 631 -21.12 -14.58 10.64
N ARG A 632 -22.43 -14.40 10.44
CA ARG A 632 -23.46 -15.26 11.06
C ARG A 632 -23.39 -16.72 10.63
N GLU A 633 -22.96 -16.98 9.40
CA GLU A 633 -22.73 -18.34 8.90
C GLU A 633 -21.51 -18.99 9.58
N VAL A 634 -20.42 -18.23 9.73
CA VAL A 634 -19.22 -18.67 10.48
C VAL A 634 -19.52 -18.84 11.97
N ASP A 635 -20.26 -17.92 12.60
CA ASP A 635 -20.69 -18.02 14.00
C ASP A 635 -21.53 -19.31 14.22
N ALA A 636 -22.41 -19.64 13.27
CA ALA A 636 -23.20 -20.88 13.31
C ALA A 636 -22.35 -22.14 13.10
N GLN A 637 -21.34 -22.10 12.22
CA GLN A 637 -20.38 -23.18 12.05
C GLN A 637 -19.53 -23.38 13.31
N ILE A 638 -19.07 -22.29 13.95
CA ILE A 638 -18.34 -22.33 15.23
C ILE A 638 -19.20 -23.01 16.30
N ALA A 639 -20.44 -22.58 16.49
CA ALA A 639 -21.34 -23.22 17.47
C ALA A 639 -21.61 -24.71 17.17
N GLU A 640 -21.68 -25.10 15.89
CA GLU A 640 -21.80 -26.52 15.50
C GLU A 640 -20.51 -27.31 15.80
N HIS A 641 -19.34 -26.71 15.60
CA HIS A 641 -18.05 -27.31 15.93
C HIS A 641 -17.80 -27.39 17.45
N GLU A 642 -18.23 -26.40 18.22
CA GLU A 642 -18.21 -26.42 19.69
C GLU A 642 -19.09 -27.57 20.21
N LEU A 643 -20.34 -27.68 19.74
CA LEU A 643 -21.24 -28.78 20.11
C LEU A 643 -20.68 -30.16 19.74
N ARG A 644 -20.03 -30.29 18.57
CA ARG A 644 -19.31 -31.52 18.18
C ARG A 644 -18.15 -31.81 19.13
N ASN A 645 -17.36 -30.81 19.50
CA ASN A 645 -16.22 -30.95 20.41
C ASN A 645 -16.66 -31.34 21.82
N GLU A 646 -17.74 -30.75 22.35
CA GLU A 646 -18.35 -31.15 23.62
C GLU A 646 -18.84 -32.60 23.56
N SER A 647 -19.57 -32.99 22.51
CA SER A 647 -20.03 -34.37 22.31
C SER A 647 -18.86 -35.36 22.25
N CYS A 648 -17.78 -35.02 21.54
CA CYS A 648 -16.55 -35.82 21.49
C CYS A 648 -15.84 -35.91 22.85
N ALA A 649 -15.77 -34.80 23.61
CA ALA A 649 -15.20 -34.79 24.95
C ALA A 649 -16.02 -35.63 25.94
N HIS A 650 -17.35 -35.59 25.85
CA HIS A 650 -18.25 -36.47 26.61
C HIS A 650 -18.07 -37.95 26.24
N ALA A 651 -17.97 -38.27 24.94
CA ALA A 651 -17.71 -39.63 24.47
C ALA A 651 -16.34 -40.16 24.93
N LEU A 652 -15.29 -39.32 24.85
CA LEU A 652 -13.95 -39.65 25.37
C LEU A 652 -13.97 -39.89 26.88
N LYS A 653 -14.68 -39.03 27.65
CA LYS A 653 -14.81 -39.18 29.11
C LYS A 653 -15.58 -40.44 29.50
N ALA A 654 -16.56 -40.88 28.70
CA ALA A 654 -17.21 -42.17 28.86
C ALA A 654 -16.28 -43.35 28.52
N ALA A 655 -15.54 -43.26 27.41
CA ALA A 655 -14.57 -44.29 27.01
C ALA A 655 -13.43 -44.47 28.03
N LEU A 656 -12.95 -43.38 28.64
CA LEU A 656 -11.94 -43.42 29.71
C LEU A 656 -12.49 -44.12 30.97
N LYS A 657 -13.71 -43.80 31.42
CA LYS A 657 -14.36 -44.52 32.52
C LYS A 657 -14.54 -46.01 32.21
N ASN A 658 -15.02 -46.36 31.02
CA ASN A 658 -15.18 -47.75 30.62
C ASN A 658 -13.83 -48.48 30.62
N LYS A 659 -12.74 -47.81 30.23
CA LYS A 659 -11.36 -48.35 30.32
C LYS A 659 -10.92 -48.55 31.77
N GLU A 660 -11.19 -47.59 32.66
CA GLU A 660 -10.89 -47.70 34.10
C GLU A 660 -11.64 -48.87 34.74
N GLU A 661 -12.94 -49.00 34.44
CA GLU A 661 -13.78 -50.12 34.89
C GLU A 661 -13.29 -51.47 34.36
N LEU A 662 -12.88 -51.56 33.08
CA LEU A 662 -12.31 -52.77 32.49
C LEU A 662 -10.92 -53.13 33.07
N LEU A 663 -10.10 -52.14 33.42
CA LEU A 663 -8.82 -52.38 34.11
C LEU A 663 -9.06 -52.92 35.54
N ILE A 664 -10.03 -52.37 36.27
CA ILE A 664 -10.43 -52.89 37.59
C ILE A 664 -10.97 -54.32 37.47
N GLN A 665 -11.78 -54.62 36.45
CA GLN A 665 -12.28 -55.98 36.19
C GLN A 665 -11.14 -56.95 35.83
N HIS A 666 -10.18 -56.53 34.99
CA HIS A 666 -8.99 -57.31 34.67
C HIS A 666 -8.17 -57.63 35.93
N ASP A 667 -7.93 -56.65 36.80
CA ASP A 667 -7.10 -56.84 37.99
C ASP A 667 -7.81 -57.70 39.05
N LEU A 668 -9.14 -57.61 39.17
CA LEU A 668 -9.96 -58.54 39.95
C LEU A 668 -9.86 -59.98 39.41
N GLN A 669 -9.96 -60.17 38.09
CA GLN A 669 -9.77 -61.47 37.45
C GLN A 669 -8.34 -61.99 37.62
N ALA A 670 -7.32 -61.13 37.55
CA ALA A 670 -5.93 -61.50 37.77
C ALA A 670 -5.66 -61.93 39.23
N LEU A 671 -6.32 -61.30 40.20
CA LEU A 671 -6.30 -61.72 41.61
C LEU A 671 -7.03 -63.06 41.82
N GLU A 672 -8.17 -63.28 41.15
CA GLU A 672 -8.87 -64.57 41.19
C GLU A 672 -8.06 -65.70 40.54
N VAL A 673 -7.42 -65.46 39.39
CA VAL A 673 -6.51 -66.41 38.73
C VAL A 673 -5.29 -66.73 39.60
N ARG A 674 -4.74 -65.75 40.34
CA ARG A 674 -3.69 -66.01 41.35
C ARG A 674 -4.23 -66.90 42.46
N ARG A 675 -5.35 -66.54 43.09
CA ARG A 675 -5.99 -67.33 44.15
C ARG A 675 -6.30 -68.78 43.72
N LEU A 676 -6.80 -68.98 42.50
CA LEU A 676 -7.09 -70.30 41.94
C LEU A 676 -5.79 -71.09 41.67
N ARG A 677 -4.72 -70.41 41.23
CA ARG A 677 -3.38 -71.01 41.05
C ARG A 677 -2.76 -71.41 42.38
N ASP A 678 -2.86 -70.58 43.40
CA ASP A 678 -2.33 -70.86 44.74
C ASP A 678 -3.09 -72.03 45.40
N LEU A 679 -4.42 -72.09 45.21
CA LEU A 679 -5.24 -73.26 45.58
C LEU A 679 -4.85 -74.52 44.81
N LEU A 680 -4.55 -74.42 43.51
CA LEU A 680 -4.09 -75.53 42.70
C LEU A 680 -2.70 -76.04 43.15
N HIS A 681 -1.77 -75.14 43.46
CA HIS A 681 -0.46 -75.50 44.02
C HIS A 681 -0.61 -76.18 45.38
N ALA A 682 -1.43 -75.64 46.29
CA ALA A 682 -1.70 -76.29 47.58
C ALA A 682 -2.28 -77.71 47.41
N ARG A 683 -3.19 -77.93 46.46
CA ARG A 683 -3.71 -79.27 46.14
C ARG A 683 -2.66 -80.17 45.47
N ALA A 684 -1.77 -79.63 44.65
CA ALA A 684 -0.66 -80.38 44.07
C ALA A 684 0.34 -80.83 45.15
N ASP A 685 0.69 -79.95 46.09
CA ASP A 685 1.56 -80.26 47.23
C ASP A 685 0.91 -81.28 48.19
N GLU A 686 -0.39 -81.17 48.45
CA GLU A 686 -1.16 -82.19 49.18
C GLU A 686 -1.07 -83.56 48.47
N VAL A 687 -1.36 -83.62 47.16
CA VAL A 687 -1.28 -84.87 46.37
C VAL A 687 0.13 -85.43 46.38
N LEU A 688 1.15 -84.62 46.12
CA LEU A 688 2.56 -85.05 46.18
C LEU A 688 2.95 -85.56 47.57
N SER A 689 2.43 -84.96 48.65
CA SER A 689 2.67 -85.45 50.02
C SER A 689 2.01 -86.81 50.28
N LEU A 690 0.82 -87.03 49.72
CA LEU A 690 0.08 -88.30 49.81
C LEU A 690 0.72 -89.40 48.96
N GLU A 691 1.16 -89.08 47.75
CA GLU A 691 1.91 -90.00 46.86
C GLU A 691 3.26 -90.39 47.48
N ASN A 692 4.00 -89.43 48.05
CA ASN A 692 5.23 -89.75 48.79
C ASN A 692 4.95 -90.64 50.01
N ARG A 693 3.86 -90.41 50.75
CA ARG A 693 3.47 -91.23 51.90
C ARG A 693 3.03 -92.64 51.50
N ASP A 694 2.25 -92.77 50.43
CA ASP A 694 1.86 -94.05 49.85
C ASP A 694 3.08 -94.82 49.30
N PHE A 695 4.01 -94.15 48.62
CA PHE A 695 5.27 -94.75 48.17
C PHE A 695 6.14 -95.24 49.35
N GLN A 696 6.27 -94.45 50.42
CA GLN A 696 6.94 -94.86 51.65
C GLN A 696 6.27 -96.08 52.30
N LEU A 697 4.94 -96.09 52.38
CA LEU A 697 4.17 -97.22 52.92
C LEU A 697 4.30 -98.48 52.05
N LYS A 698 4.23 -98.35 50.72
CA LYS A 698 4.44 -99.44 49.76
C LYS A 698 5.85 -100.03 49.91
N LYS A 699 6.89 -99.19 49.93
CA LYS A 699 8.28 -99.62 50.14
C LYS A 699 8.46 -100.33 51.49
N SER A 700 7.95 -99.76 52.58
CA SER A 700 8.00 -100.37 53.91
C SER A 700 7.26 -101.71 53.95
N MET A 701 6.12 -101.84 53.26
CA MET A 701 5.39 -103.10 53.13
C MET A 701 6.11 -104.13 52.25
N GLU A 702 6.89 -103.72 51.25
CA GLU A 702 7.78 -104.63 50.51
C GLU A 702 8.97 -105.08 51.35
N GLU A 703 9.60 -104.18 52.09
CA GLU A 703 10.68 -104.51 53.04
C GLU A 703 10.17 -105.49 54.09
N ARG A 704 8.99 -105.25 54.67
CA ARG A 704 8.32 -106.17 55.61
C ARG A 704 7.97 -107.53 54.98
N LYS A 705 7.60 -107.57 53.69
CA LYS A 705 7.40 -108.82 52.94
C LYS A 705 8.72 -109.56 52.72
N ARG A 706 9.82 -108.87 52.41
CA ARG A 706 11.16 -109.45 52.26
C ARG A 706 11.69 -110.00 53.59
N GLU A 707 11.51 -109.28 54.70
CA GLU A 707 11.79 -109.76 56.06
C GLU A 707 11.01 -111.06 56.37
N ILE A 708 9.68 -111.07 56.14
CA ILE A 708 8.85 -112.25 56.37
C ILE A 708 9.25 -113.42 55.45
N ALA A 709 9.60 -113.17 54.19
CA ALA A 709 10.08 -114.19 53.28
C ALA A 709 11.40 -114.81 53.78
N ALA A 710 12.38 -113.99 54.17
CA ALA A 710 13.65 -114.46 54.74
C ALA A 710 13.44 -115.25 56.05
N HIS A 711 12.53 -114.82 56.93
CA HIS A 711 12.17 -115.59 58.12
C HIS A 711 11.49 -116.93 57.79
N GLN A 712 10.62 -116.98 56.78
CA GLN A 712 10.05 -118.25 56.31
C GLN A 712 11.09 -119.17 55.66
N GLU A 713 12.05 -118.63 54.91
CA GLU A 713 13.15 -119.41 54.33
C GLU A 713 14.09 -119.96 55.41
N LEU A 714 14.41 -119.17 56.43
CA LEU A 714 15.13 -119.62 57.62
C LEU A 714 14.37 -120.77 58.33
N GLN A 715 13.05 -120.64 58.50
CA GLN A 715 12.20 -121.70 59.08
C GLN A 715 12.13 -122.95 58.20
N ARG A 716 12.06 -122.82 56.87
CA ARG A 716 12.13 -123.96 55.94
C ARG A 716 13.49 -124.66 56.00
N ALA A 717 14.58 -123.90 56.09
CA ALA A 717 15.93 -124.44 56.23
C ALA A 717 16.12 -125.16 57.57
N ALA A 718 15.61 -124.60 58.68
CA ALA A 718 15.62 -125.23 59.99
C ALA A 718 14.78 -126.53 60.01
N ASN A 719 13.57 -126.50 59.45
CA ASN A 719 12.73 -127.69 59.30
C ASN A 719 13.44 -128.78 58.49
N LYS A 720 14.06 -128.42 57.36
CA LYS A 720 14.85 -129.38 56.58
C LYS A 720 16.01 -129.96 57.39
N ALA A 721 16.75 -129.15 58.13
CA ALA A 721 17.84 -129.64 59.00
C ALA A 721 17.31 -130.64 60.04
N PHE A 722 16.16 -130.38 60.68
CA PHE A 722 15.52 -131.34 61.59
C PHE A 722 15.02 -132.61 60.88
N GLU A 723 14.59 -132.53 59.61
CA GLU A 723 14.22 -133.71 58.82
C GLU A 723 15.45 -134.54 58.40
N ASP A 724 16.56 -133.89 58.04
CA ASP A 724 17.84 -134.52 57.75
C ASP A 724 18.44 -135.18 59.02
N GLU A 725 18.32 -134.53 60.19
CA GLU A 725 18.67 -135.12 61.50
C GLU A 725 17.77 -136.31 61.85
N ARG A 726 16.44 -136.19 61.68
CA ARG A 726 15.49 -137.31 61.87
C ARG A 726 15.82 -138.48 60.95
N HIS A 727 16.17 -138.21 59.68
CA HIS A 727 16.56 -139.25 58.73
C HIS A 727 17.88 -139.91 59.16
N ARG A 728 18.89 -139.12 59.55
CA ARG A 728 20.15 -139.63 60.10
C ARG A 728 19.93 -140.52 61.32
N VAL A 729 19.12 -140.10 62.29
CA VAL A 729 18.78 -140.92 63.47
C VAL A 729 18.05 -142.20 63.07
N SER A 730 17.22 -142.16 62.03
CA SER A 730 16.55 -143.35 61.47
C SER A 730 17.54 -144.31 60.81
N VAL A 731 18.57 -143.80 60.12
CA VAL A 731 19.67 -144.61 59.56
C VAL A 731 20.55 -145.19 60.67
N GLU A 732 20.94 -144.39 61.67
CA GLU A 732 21.70 -144.86 62.84
C GLU A 732 20.93 -145.89 63.70
N LEU A 733 19.59 -145.85 63.69
CA LEU A 733 18.72 -146.87 64.27
C LEU A 733 18.73 -148.15 63.42
N ALA A 734 18.52 -148.04 62.10
CA ALA A 734 18.55 -149.17 61.18
C ALA A 734 19.92 -149.88 61.16
N ASP A 735 21.02 -149.14 61.29
CA ASP A 735 22.36 -149.70 61.44
C ASP A 735 22.55 -150.43 62.76
N ARG A 736 22.05 -149.87 63.88
CA ARG A 736 22.04 -150.55 65.19
C ARG A 736 21.18 -151.81 65.15
N GLU A 737 20.00 -151.79 64.53
CA GLU A 737 19.20 -153.00 64.28
C GLU A 737 19.96 -154.01 63.43
N SER A 738 20.62 -153.60 62.34
CA SER A 738 21.42 -154.50 61.51
C SER A 738 22.55 -155.14 62.33
N ARG A 739 23.14 -154.38 63.28
CA ARG A 739 24.21 -154.83 64.16
C ARG A 739 23.70 -155.77 65.26
N VAL A 740 22.49 -155.56 65.78
CA VAL A 740 21.78 -156.52 66.65
C VAL A 740 21.47 -157.81 65.90
N ARG A 741 20.92 -157.74 64.68
CA ARG A 741 20.65 -158.92 63.84
C ARG A 741 21.95 -159.68 63.52
N LYS A 742 23.05 -158.97 63.21
CA LYS A 742 24.40 -159.55 63.02
C LYS A 742 24.95 -160.20 64.30
N LEU A 743 24.66 -159.64 65.49
CA LEU A 743 25.05 -160.22 66.78
C LEU A 743 24.19 -161.44 67.14
N GLN A 744 22.89 -161.43 66.85
CA GLN A 744 22.01 -162.61 66.98
C GLN A 744 22.50 -163.74 66.06
N ALA A 745 22.78 -163.44 64.79
CA ALA A 745 23.37 -164.41 63.86
C ALA A 745 24.74 -164.93 64.33
N LYS A 746 25.57 -164.09 64.96
CA LYS A 746 26.83 -164.52 65.58
C LYS A 746 26.62 -165.39 66.81
N PHE A 747 25.62 -165.12 67.63
CA PHE A 747 25.27 -165.94 68.78
C PHE A 747 24.74 -167.31 68.33
N GLU A 748 23.84 -167.35 67.34
CA GLU A 748 23.35 -168.60 66.76
C GLU A 748 24.46 -169.43 66.09
N THR A 749 25.42 -168.81 65.41
CA THR A 749 26.54 -169.54 64.77
C THR A 749 27.58 -170.01 65.80
N LEU A 750 27.88 -169.22 66.84
CA LEU A 750 28.71 -169.66 67.97
C LEU A 750 28.08 -170.80 68.77
N CYS A 751 26.75 -170.88 68.83
CA CYS A 751 26.03 -172.04 69.39
C CYS A 751 25.91 -173.25 68.43
N LYS A 752 26.38 -173.15 67.17
CA LYS A 752 26.19 -174.18 66.14
C LYS A 752 27.49 -174.72 65.50
N MET A 753 28.65 -174.13 65.75
CA MET A 753 29.94 -174.66 65.24
C MET A 753 31.05 -174.69 66.29
N GLY A 754 31.42 -175.92 66.68
CA GLY A 754 32.66 -176.24 67.38
C GLY A 754 33.29 -177.52 66.82
N ALA A 755 33.88 -177.44 65.61
CA ALA A 755 34.74 -178.50 65.04
C ALA A 755 35.61 -177.98 63.86
N TYR A 756 36.93 -178.20 63.96
CA TYR A 756 37.96 -178.47 62.92
C TYR A 756 37.89 -177.89 61.47
N ALA A 757 38.85 -176.98 61.20
CA ALA A 757 40.05 -177.15 60.32
C ALA A 757 40.08 -177.00 58.76
N ASP A 758 41.27 -176.53 58.32
CA ASP A 758 42.06 -176.66 57.06
C ASP A 758 41.73 -176.02 55.67
N ASP A 759 42.54 -174.99 55.32
CA ASP A 759 43.53 -174.81 54.22
C ASP A 759 43.24 -174.85 52.68
N GLY A 760 44.01 -174.06 51.88
CA GLY A 760 44.28 -174.25 50.42
C GLY A 760 44.20 -173.06 49.40
N ASP A 761 45.36 -172.54 48.93
CA ASP A 761 45.80 -172.14 47.53
C ASP A 761 45.01 -171.15 46.58
N ASP A 762 45.53 -170.47 45.52
CA ASP A 762 46.88 -170.19 44.91
C ASP A 762 46.85 -169.03 43.80
N ALA A 763 48.03 -168.57 43.29
CA ALA A 763 48.39 -167.81 42.05
C ALA A 763 48.11 -166.28 41.94
N GLY A 764 48.88 -165.39 41.24
CA GLY A 764 50.12 -165.36 40.39
C GLY A 764 50.47 -163.85 40.03
N GLU A 765 51.46 -163.37 39.23
CA GLU A 765 52.56 -163.90 38.38
C GLU A 765 53.79 -162.90 38.33
N VAL A 766 54.55 -162.68 37.21
CA VAL A 766 56.03 -162.38 37.24
C VAL A 766 56.62 -161.31 36.24
N GLY A 767 57.89 -160.88 36.44
CA GLY A 767 58.77 -160.16 35.48
C GLY A 767 60.28 -160.56 35.56
N LYS A 768 61.18 -160.09 34.67
CA LYS A 768 62.65 -160.41 34.62
C LYS A 768 63.55 -159.48 33.74
N GLU A 769 64.89 -159.69 33.71
CA GLU A 769 65.91 -158.68 33.30
C GLU A 769 66.91 -159.03 32.14
N ARG A 770 67.32 -157.98 31.39
CA ARG A 770 68.66 -157.59 30.81
C ARG A 770 69.55 -158.56 29.98
N SER A 771 70.08 -158.04 28.85
CA SER A 771 71.37 -158.46 28.22
C SER A 771 71.98 -157.37 27.31
N GLN A 772 73.28 -157.45 26.99
CA GLN A 772 74.11 -156.31 26.54
C GLN A 772 74.13 -156.00 25.02
N ALA A 773 73.67 -156.92 24.16
CA ALA A 773 73.56 -156.66 22.71
C ALA A 773 72.59 -155.51 22.36
N TYR A 774 71.66 -155.22 23.28
CA TYR A 774 70.64 -154.17 23.19
C TYR A 774 71.20 -152.78 22.84
N PHE A 775 72.38 -152.41 23.36
CA PHE A 775 72.90 -151.05 23.20
C PHE A 775 73.40 -150.73 21.79
N VAL A 776 73.90 -151.73 21.05
CA VAL A 776 74.42 -151.52 19.68
C VAL A 776 73.26 -151.37 18.69
N ILE A 777 72.23 -152.22 18.82
CA ILE A 777 71.03 -152.16 17.96
C ILE A 777 70.24 -150.87 18.23
N ARG A 778 70.08 -150.48 19.51
CA ARG A 778 69.39 -149.24 19.90
C ARG A 778 70.13 -147.97 19.48
N ALA A 779 71.45 -148.02 19.30
CA ALA A 779 72.24 -146.92 18.76
C ALA A 779 72.08 -146.78 17.23
N ALA A 780 71.84 -147.88 16.51
CA ALA A 780 71.51 -147.85 15.08
C ALA A 780 70.07 -147.34 14.86
N GLN A 781 69.09 -147.89 15.60
CA GLN A 781 67.68 -147.48 15.51
C GLN A 781 67.51 -145.99 15.81
N ARG A 782 68.12 -145.47 16.87
CA ARG A 782 68.10 -144.03 17.19
C ARG A 782 68.67 -143.12 16.10
N ARG A 783 69.52 -143.65 15.21
CA ARG A 783 70.10 -142.90 14.10
C ARG A 783 69.15 -142.80 12.91
N GLU A 784 68.26 -143.79 12.75
CA GLU A 784 67.16 -143.77 11.76
C GLU A 784 65.94 -143.01 12.31
N GLU A 785 65.65 -143.14 13.61
CA GLU A 785 64.64 -142.34 14.33
C GLU A 785 64.96 -140.84 14.25
N LEU A 786 66.20 -140.42 14.59
CA LEU A 786 66.66 -139.02 14.44
C LEU A 786 66.62 -138.53 12.99
N GLN A 787 66.68 -139.42 11.99
CA GLN A 787 66.59 -139.02 10.59
C GLN A 787 65.13 -138.86 10.13
N ARG A 788 64.19 -139.67 10.63
CA ARG A 788 62.75 -139.41 10.46
C ARG A 788 62.27 -138.19 11.24
N GLU A 789 62.79 -137.96 12.45
CA GLU A 789 62.58 -136.71 13.19
C GLU A 789 63.14 -135.52 12.41
N GLY A 790 64.26 -135.70 11.71
CA GLY A 790 64.82 -134.73 10.75
C GLY A 790 63.87 -134.43 9.58
N ASP A 791 63.40 -135.45 8.86
CA ASP A 791 62.44 -135.28 7.74
C ASP A 791 61.12 -134.63 8.21
N GLU A 792 60.62 -135.03 9.38
CA GLU A 792 59.45 -134.39 10.01
C GLU A 792 59.71 -132.92 10.41
N LEU A 793 60.91 -132.59 10.88
CA LEU A 793 61.30 -131.21 11.18
C LEU A 793 61.45 -130.39 9.90
N ASP A 794 61.96 -130.97 8.81
CA ASP A 794 62.03 -130.31 7.50
C ASP A 794 60.64 -130.05 6.90
N ASP A 795 59.66 -130.95 7.05
CA ASP A 795 58.27 -130.67 6.66
C ASP A 795 57.59 -129.64 7.59
N LYS A 796 57.90 -129.64 8.89
CA LYS A 796 57.48 -128.57 9.83
C LYS A 796 58.12 -127.23 9.46
N ILE A 797 59.37 -127.22 8.98
CA ILE A 797 60.06 -126.04 8.44
C ILE A 797 59.39 -125.58 7.13
N ARG A 798 59.04 -126.48 6.20
CA ARG A 798 58.31 -126.12 4.96
C ARG A 798 56.92 -125.56 5.23
N ILE A 799 56.25 -125.98 6.30
CA ILE A 799 55.00 -125.37 6.79
C ILE A 799 55.30 -123.98 7.37
N ALA A 800 56.25 -123.88 8.31
CA ALA A 800 56.67 -122.61 8.90
C ALA A 800 57.17 -121.59 7.84
N GLU A 801 57.80 -122.02 6.76
CA GLU A 801 58.18 -121.15 5.63
C GLU A 801 56.98 -120.67 4.81
N LYS A 802 55.92 -121.48 4.66
CA LYS A 802 54.67 -121.05 4.03
C LYS A 802 53.96 -120.05 4.92
N ASP A 803 53.95 -120.30 6.23
CA ASP A 803 53.37 -119.40 7.22
C ASP A 803 54.17 -118.10 7.33
N VAL A 804 55.50 -118.13 7.32
CA VAL A 804 56.35 -116.93 7.24
C VAL A 804 56.14 -116.19 5.92
N ARG A 805 55.92 -116.88 4.79
CA ARG A 805 55.56 -116.24 3.51
C ARG A 805 54.16 -115.61 3.55
N ALA A 806 53.19 -116.24 4.21
CA ALA A 806 51.85 -115.70 4.43
C ALA A 806 51.90 -114.48 5.36
N LEU A 807 52.56 -114.61 6.51
CA LEU A 807 52.78 -113.55 7.50
C LEU A 807 53.52 -112.36 6.91
N LYS A 808 54.54 -112.58 6.06
CA LYS A 808 55.25 -111.50 5.36
C LYS A 808 54.36 -110.81 4.32
N LYS A 809 53.44 -111.54 3.68
CA LYS A 809 52.43 -110.95 2.76
C LYS A 809 51.35 -110.17 3.51
N THR A 810 50.88 -110.65 4.67
CA THR A 810 49.97 -109.89 5.52
C THR A 810 50.65 -108.68 6.16
N LEU A 811 51.93 -108.80 6.55
CA LEU A 811 52.73 -107.69 7.07
C LEU A 811 52.88 -106.60 6.02
N ALA A 812 53.31 -106.93 4.80
CA ALA A 812 53.42 -105.96 3.70
C ALA A 812 52.09 -105.24 3.43
N HIS A 813 50.96 -105.97 3.41
CA HIS A 813 49.62 -105.38 3.25
C HIS A 813 49.19 -104.53 4.46
N LEU A 814 49.68 -104.84 5.68
CA LEU A 814 49.51 -104.02 6.88
C LEU A 814 50.39 -102.76 6.85
N GLU A 815 51.62 -102.85 6.37
CA GLU A 815 52.55 -101.74 6.21
C GLU A 815 52.08 -100.77 5.12
N GLU A 816 51.60 -101.29 3.99
CA GLU A 816 51.01 -100.51 2.91
C GLU A 816 49.74 -99.79 3.36
N ARG A 817 48.81 -100.48 4.03
CA ARG A 817 47.61 -99.81 4.59
C ARG A 817 47.93 -98.88 5.77
N ASN A 818 48.92 -99.16 6.61
CA ASN A 818 49.38 -98.20 7.63
C ASN A 818 50.09 -96.99 7.00
N SER A 819 50.79 -97.15 5.89
CA SER A 819 51.38 -96.05 5.11
C SER A 819 50.28 -95.16 4.52
N ALA A 820 49.25 -95.76 3.91
CA ALA A 820 48.07 -95.03 3.44
C ALA A 820 47.34 -94.31 4.60
N TYR A 821 47.09 -94.99 5.71
CA TYR A 821 46.38 -94.43 6.87
C TYR A 821 47.19 -93.35 7.62
N ARG A 822 48.54 -93.39 7.57
CA ARG A 822 49.39 -92.28 8.04
C ARG A 822 49.37 -91.08 7.08
N LYS A 823 49.29 -91.33 5.76
CA LYS A 823 49.17 -90.28 4.76
C LYS A 823 47.82 -89.55 4.83
N SER A 824 46.71 -90.24 5.14
CA SER A 824 45.40 -89.58 5.31
C SER A 824 45.33 -88.61 6.51
N PHE A 825 46.26 -88.69 7.47
CA PHE A 825 46.40 -87.67 8.52
C PHE A 825 47.28 -86.46 8.14
N HIS A 826 47.99 -86.48 7.01
CA HIS A 826 48.83 -85.37 6.55
C HIS A 826 48.00 -84.38 5.71
N ARG A 827 47.27 -83.49 6.39
CA ARG A 827 46.32 -82.53 5.79
C ARG A 827 46.92 -81.12 5.58
N ALA A 828 48.18 -81.04 5.14
CA ALA A 828 48.83 -79.78 4.78
C ALA A 828 49.88 -80.02 3.68
N ASP A 829 49.74 -79.32 2.56
CA ASP A 829 50.82 -79.14 1.58
C ASP A 829 51.48 -77.78 1.86
N LEU A 830 52.79 -77.79 2.14
CA LEU A 830 53.56 -76.60 2.54
C LEU A 830 53.81 -75.62 1.39
N ALA A 831 53.40 -75.93 0.16
CA ALA A 831 53.48 -75.06 -1.01
C ALA A 831 52.12 -74.66 -1.62
N GLY A 832 51.00 -75.11 -1.05
CA GLY A 832 49.66 -74.89 -1.60
C GLY A 832 49.12 -73.45 -1.47
N ASP A 833 48.07 -73.13 -2.23
CA ASP A 833 47.41 -71.81 -2.29
C ASP A 833 47.19 -71.15 -0.93
N ASP A 834 46.76 -71.91 0.08
CA ASP A 834 46.40 -71.37 1.39
C ASP A 834 47.61 -70.82 2.17
N ALA A 835 48.82 -71.34 1.92
CA ALA A 835 50.06 -70.76 2.45
C ALA A 835 50.39 -69.41 1.78
N GLN A 836 50.10 -69.27 0.48
CA GLN A 836 50.28 -68.01 -0.24
C GLN A 836 49.22 -66.97 0.18
N ARG A 837 47.97 -67.39 0.39
CA ARG A 837 46.89 -66.56 0.96
C ARG A 837 47.24 -66.05 2.35
N LEU A 838 47.84 -66.88 3.21
CA LEU A 838 48.29 -66.47 4.55
C LEU A 838 49.30 -65.30 4.46
N ALA A 839 50.31 -65.41 3.60
CA ALA A 839 51.31 -64.36 3.42
C ALA A 839 50.73 -63.05 2.82
N ALA A 840 49.74 -63.16 1.94
CA ALA A 840 49.01 -62.00 1.42
C ALA A 840 48.17 -61.29 2.51
N LEU A 841 47.52 -62.06 3.39
CA LEU A 841 46.74 -61.51 4.51
C LEU A 841 47.64 -60.89 5.59
N GLU A 842 48.78 -61.50 5.90
CA GLU A 842 49.78 -60.93 6.84
C GLU A 842 50.39 -59.60 6.35
N THR A 843 50.52 -59.43 5.04
CA THR A 843 51.03 -58.17 4.46
C THR A 843 49.96 -57.09 4.40
N GLN A 844 48.70 -57.44 4.09
CA GLN A 844 47.56 -56.52 4.22
C GLN A 844 47.33 -56.07 5.67
N ALA A 845 47.43 -56.97 6.65
CA ALA A 845 47.28 -56.64 8.08
C ALA A 845 48.29 -55.56 8.53
N LYS A 846 49.56 -55.69 8.16
CA LYS A 846 50.62 -54.70 8.48
C LYS A 846 50.35 -53.33 7.83
N MET A 847 49.86 -53.31 6.59
CA MET A 847 49.45 -52.05 5.94
C MET A 847 48.25 -51.39 6.64
N ALA A 848 47.30 -52.18 7.15
CA ALA A 848 46.18 -51.66 7.93
C ALA A 848 46.65 -51.06 9.26
N GLU A 849 47.55 -51.72 9.99
CA GLU A 849 48.15 -51.19 11.22
C GLU A 849 48.88 -49.86 11.00
N ASP A 850 49.72 -49.77 9.96
CA ASP A 850 50.46 -48.54 9.61
C ASP A 850 49.53 -47.36 9.26
N THR A 851 48.39 -47.61 8.61
CA THR A 851 47.41 -46.55 8.32
C THR A 851 46.61 -46.14 9.57
N PHE A 852 46.28 -47.10 10.44
CA PHE A 852 45.65 -46.82 11.74
C PHE A 852 46.55 -45.97 12.64
N PHE A 853 47.85 -46.27 12.74
CA PHE A 853 48.80 -45.46 13.52
C PHE A 853 48.94 -44.02 13.00
N LYS A 854 48.87 -43.81 11.67
CA LYS A 854 48.85 -42.45 11.07
C LYS A 854 47.59 -41.69 11.48
N LYS A 855 46.40 -42.26 11.24
CA LYS A 855 45.13 -41.61 11.61
C LYS A 855 45.01 -41.34 13.12
N LYS A 856 45.52 -42.23 13.97
CA LYS A 856 45.56 -42.02 15.43
C LYS A 856 46.45 -40.85 15.85
N LYS A 857 47.55 -40.60 15.12
CA LYS A 857 48.43 -39.44 15.33
C LYS A 857 47.83 -38.14 14.82
N GLU A 858 47.06 -38.20 13.73
CA GLU A 858 46.30 -37.06 13.18
C GLU A 858 45.15 -36.66 14.13
N LEU A 859 44.39 -37.63 14.64
CA LEU A 859 43.34 -37.42 15.65
C LEU A 859 43.88 -36.67 16.87
N ALA A 860 44.96 -37.18 17.48
CA ALA A 860 45.56 -36.57 18.66
C ALA A 860 46.11 -35.15 18.43
N ARG A 861 46.36 -34.75 17.18
CA ARG A 861 46.69 -33.37 16.82
C ARG A 861 45.43 -32.50 16.75
N VAL A 862 44.38 -32.98 16.06
CA VAL A 862 43.11 -32.25 15.95
C VAL A 862 42.46 -32.08 17.33
N GLU A 863 42.52 -33.07 18.21
CA GLU A 863 42.11 -32.97 19.61
C GLU A 863 42.85 -31.84 20.34
N LEU A 864 44.17 -31.73 20.17
CA LEU A 864 44.98 -30.66 20.75
C LEU A 864 44.55 -29.28 20.21
N ASP A 865 44.44 -29.14 18.89
CA ASP A 865 44.06 -27.90 18.22
C ASP A 865 42.63 -27.44 18.60
N VAL A 866 41.71 -28.39 18.83
CA VAL A 866 40.36 -28.09 19.38
C VAL A 866 40.44 -27.66 20.86
N THR A 867 41.30 -28.28 21.68
CA THR A 867 41.44 -27.86 23.08
C THR A 867 42.08 -26.48 23.25
N SER A 868 42.92 -26.02 22.32
CA SER A 868 43.49 -24.66 22.37
C SER A 868 42.49 -23.60 21.90
N GLU A 869 41.78 -23.81 20.78
CA GLU A 869 40.80 -22.83 20.32
C GLU A 869 39.55 -22.75 21.24
N THR A 870 39.16 -23.84 21.91
CA THR A 870 38.11 -23.79 22.96
C THR A 870 38.55 -23.11 24.26
N GLN A 871 39.85 -23.00 24.53
CA GLN A 871 40.37 -22.13 25.61
C GLN A 871 40.34 -20.66 25.17
N ARG A 872 40.83 -20.38 23.97
CA ARG A 872 40.83 -19.05 23.35
C ARG A 872 39.44 -18.44 23.22
N LEU A 873 38.43 -19.25 22.88
CA LEU A 873 37.03 -18.82 22.84
C LEU A 873 36.57 -18.26 24.20
N ARG A 874 36.86 -18.98 25.30
CA ARG A 874 36.48 -18.56 26.67
C ARG A 874 37.20 -17.28 27.11
N GLU A 875 38.45 -17.09 26.68
CA GLU A 875 39.18 -15.84 26.90
C GLU A 875 38.50 -14.65 26.19
N VAL A 876 38.00 -14.84 24.96
CA VAL A 876 37.24 -13.82 24.22
C VAL A 876 35.85 -13.59 24.83
N GLU A 877 35.16 -14.64 25.27
CA GLU A 877 33.84 -14.53 25.94
C GLU A 877 33.93 -13.75 27.26
N THR A 878 34.95 -14.04 28.09
CA THR A 878 35.16 -13.30 29.34
C THR A 878 35.56 -11.83 29.10
N GLN A 879 36.32 -11.53 28.03
CA GLN A 879 36.60 -10.16 27.61
C GLN A 879 35.34 -9.42 27.13
N ARG A 880 34.48 -10.08 26.34
CA ARG A 880 33.17 -9.56 25.90
C ARG A 880 32.31 -9.19 27.11
N ASP A 881 32.20 -10.08 28.08
CA ASP A 881 31.29 -9.88 29.22
C ASP A 881 31.81 -8.80 30.19
N PHE A 882 33.12 -8.68 30.35
CA PHE A 882 33.73 -7.54 31.04
C PHE A 882 33.49 -6.21 30.32
N ALA A 883 33.67 -6.17 28.98
CA ALA A 883 33.39 -4.98 28.18
C ALA A 883 31.90 -4.57 28.25
N ARG A 884 30.98 -5.54 28.21
CA ARG A 884 29.54 -5.32 28.35
C ARG A 884 29.16 -4.79 29.73
N ALA A 885 29.75 -5.33 30.81
CA ALA A 885 29.55 -4.81 32.16
C ALA A 885 30.00 -3.34 32.27
N ASN A 886 31.17 -3.00 31.73
CA ASN A 886 31.66 -1.63 31.71
C ASN A 886 30.76 -0.70 30.89
N ALA A 887 30.24 -1.13 29.74
CA ALA A 887 29.28 -0.36 28.96
C ALA A 887 28.02 -0.02 29.78
N THR A 888 27.40 -1.00 30.44
CA THR A 888 26.22 -0.75 31.28
C THR A 888 26.49 0.15 32.49
N GLN A 889 27.72 0.16 33.01
CA GLN A 889 28.13 1.10 34.06
C GLN A 889 28.31 2.53 33.53
N LEU A 890 28.83 2.69 32.31
CA LEU A 890 28.98 3.98 31.64
C LEU A 890 27.62 4.56 31.23
N GLU A 891 26.71 3.73 30.71
CA GLU A 891 25.31 4.10 30.43
C GLU A 891 24.59 4.57 31.72
N GLY A 892 24.75 3.82 32.82
CA GLY A 892 24.20 4.21 34.13
C GLY A 892 24.76 5.52 34.66
N ALA A 893 26.06 5.78 34.46
CA ALA A 893 26.71 7.04 34.84
C ALA A 893 26.24 8.22 33.97
N LEU A 894 26.11 8.02 32.65
CA LEU A 894 25.58 9.03 31.72
C LEU A 894 24.14 9.41 32.08
N ALA A 895 23.28 8.42 32.33
CA ALA A 895 21.92 8.64 32.79
C ALA A 895 21.82 9.28 34.20
N GLN A 896 22.89 9.25 35.01
CA GLN A 896 22.97 10.07 36.23
C GLN A 896 23.34 11.52 35.89
N VAL A 897 24.36 11.74 35.05
CA VAL A 897 24.79 13.08 34.62
C VAL A 897 23.66 13.85 33.94
N ASP A 898 22.86 13.21 33.08
CA ASP A 898 21.72 13.87 32.44
C ASP A 898 20.66 14.36 33.44
N ARG A 899 20.38 13.58 34.49
CA ARG A 899 19.49 14.00 35.58
C ARG A 899 20.09 15.18 36.35
N GLU A 900 21.39 15.14 36.65
CA GLU A 900 22.08 16.25 37.31
C GLU A 900 21.99 17.53 36.46
N VAL A 901 22.27 17.46 35.16
CA VAL A 901 22.12 18.55 34.19
C VAL A 901 20.68 19.08 34.12
N GLN A 902 19.67 18.19 34.11
CA GLN A 902 18.26 18.60 34.16
C GLN A 902 17.93 19.37 35.46
N THR A 903 18.42 18.91 36.62
CA THR A 903 18.20 19.63 37.89
C THR A 903 18.91 20.98 37.92
N GLU A 904 20.11 21.12 37.35
CA GLU A 904 20.80 22.42 37.25
C GLU A 904 20.11 23.36 36.26
N ARG A 905 19.63 22.88 35.10
CA ARG A 905 18.78 23.67 34.19
C ARG A 905 17.52 24.19 34.90
N ALA A 906 16.86 23.34 35.70
CA ALA A 906 15.68 23.72 36.48
C ALA A 906 16.00 24.74 37.61
N LYS A 907 17.18 24.65 38.24
CA LYS A 907 17.67 25.66 39.21
C LYS A 907 17.98 26.97 38.50
N TRP A 908 18.68 26.95 37.37
CA TRP A 908 19.01 28.12 36.57
C TRP A 908 17.76 28.88 36.12
N GLY A 909 16.75 28.19 35.57
CA GLY A 909 15.47 28.80 35.20
C GLY A 909 14.72 29.47 36.37
N LYS A 910 14.85 28.94 37.59
CA LYS A 910 14.33 29.58 38.82
C LYS A 910 15.13 30.83 39.21
N VAL A 911 16.45 30.82 39.01
CA VAL A 911 17.33 31.99 39.23
C VAL A 911 17.05 33.10 38.21
N VAL A 912 16.92 32.77 36.91
CA VAL A 912 16.59 33.74 35.85
C VAL A 912 15.24 34.42 36.12
N LYS A 913 14.17 33.65 36.41
CA LYS A 913 12.86 34.22 36.77
C LYS A 913 12.90 35.11 38.02
N LYS A 914 13.81 34.83 38.96
CA LYS A 914 14.06 35.70 40.13
C LYS A 914 14.82 36.96 39.76
N LEU A 915 15.85 36.87 38.92
CA LEU A 915 16.63 37.99 38.42
C LEU A 915 15.75 38.95 37.61
N GLU A 916 14.95 38.44 36.67
CA GLU A 916 13.97 39.24 35.93
C GLU A 916 12.98 39.97 36.85
N ARG A 917 12.48 39.29 37.90
CA ARG A 917 11.59 39.91 38.88
C ARG A 917 12.29 41.06 39.59
N GLN A 918 13.52 40.85 40.06
CA GLN A 918 14.31 41.90 40.72
C GLN A 918 14.66 43.03 39.73
N MET A 919 14.91 42.76 38.45
CA MET A 919 15.11 43.77 37.41
C MET A 919 13.82 44.56 37.12
N ARG A 920 12.65 43.90 37.10
CA ARG A 920 11.34 44.56 36.94
C ARG A 920 11.02 45.44 38.15
N GLU A 921 11.26 44.95 39.37
CA GLU A 921 11.14 45.71 40.62
C GLU A 921 12.10 46.91 40.65
N HIS A 922 13.36 46.74 40.22
CA HIS A 922 14.35 47.83 40.18
C HIS A 922 14.07 48.86 39.08
N LYS A 923 13.50 48.45 37.93
CA LYS A 923 13.01 49.37 36.89
C LYS A 923 11.81 50.18 37.41
N GLN A 924 10.85 49.54 38.07
CA GLN A 924 9.72 50.22 38.71
C GLN A 924 10.19 51.19 39.81
N PHE A 925 11.16 50.78 40.63
CA PHE A 925 11.73 51.65 41.67
C PHE A 925 12.43 52.88 41.06
N ALA A 926 13.23 52.70 40.00
CA ALA A 926 13.89 53.80 39.30
C ALA A 926 12.88 54.81 38.72
N VAL A 927 11.85 54.34 38.01
CA VAL A 927 10.75 55.18 37.47
C VAL A 927 10.00 55.91 38.59
N SER A 928 9.85 55.31 39.77
CA SER A 928 9.18 55.95 40.92
C SER A 928 10.06 56.94 41.70
N ALA A 929 11.39 56.80 41.63
CA ALA A 929 12.34 57.57 42.45
C ALA A 929 12.89 58.82 41.74
N GLY A 930 12.79 58.89 40.41
CA GLY A 930 13.14 60.07 39.64
C GLY A 930 12.27 60.15 38.39
N GLY A 931 11.30 61.07 38.39
CA GLY A 931 10.44 61.32 37.24
C GLY A 931 11.26 61.90 36.07
N PHE A 932 11.63 61.04 35.13
CA PHE A 932 12.35 61.36 33.90
C PHE A 932 11.84 60.45 32.78
N ASP A 933 11.80 60.97 31.56
CA ASP A 933 11.05 60.36 30.46
C ASP A 933 11.68 59.07 29.89
N ASP A 934 10.83 58.29 29.21
CA ASP A 934 11.11 56.99 28.61
C ASP A 934 12.00 57.09 27.35
N ASP A 935 13.27 57.44 27.55
CA ASP A 935 14.31 57.39 26.52
C ASP A 935 15.50 56.53 26.99
N GLY A 936 15.85 55.52 26.21
CA GLY A 936 16.45 54.24 26.64
C GLY A 936 17.92 54.25 27.07
N THR A 937 18.44 55.38 27.55
CA THR A 937 19.89 55.63 27.73
C THR A 937 20.35 55.63 29.20
N TRP A 938 19.44 55.59 30.18
CA TRP A 938 19.79 55.58 31.61
C TRP A 938 20.07 54.16 32.16
N ARG A 939 21.36 53.85 32.35
CA ARG A 939 21.81 52.69 33.16
C ARG A 939 22.08 53.14 34.60
N THR A 940 21.62 52.37 35.60
CA THR A 940 21.94 52.67 37.00
C THR A 940 23.39 52.33 37.32
N LYS A 941 23.93 52.86 38.43
CA LYS A 941 25.30 52.54 38.87
C LYS A 941 25.47 51.05 39.18
N GLU A 942 24.44 50.40 39.71
CA GLU A 942 24.42 48.95 39.94
C GLU A 942 24.42 48.18 38.63
N GLN A 943 23.69 48.63 37.59
CA GLN A 943 23.68 47.97 36.28
C GLN A 943 25.04 48.03 35.60
N VAL A 944 25.68 49.20 35.54
CA VAL A 944 27.03 49.33 34.96
C VAL A 944 28.07 48.54 35.78
N MET A 945 27.89 48.43 37.10
CA MET A 945 28.73 47.58 37.95
C MET A 945 28.48 46.08 37.70
N LEU A 946 27.24 45.65 37.50
CA LEU A 946 26.88 44.28 37.17
C LEU A 946 27.44 43.88 35.81
N GLU A 947 27.28 44.71 34.77
CA GLU A 947 27.85 44.47 33.44
C GLU A 947 29.39 44.43 33.48
N ALA A 948 30.03 45.27 34.30
CA ALA A 948 31.48 45.23 34.50
C ALA A 948 31.96 43.99 35.29
N LEU A 949 31.13 43.44 36.18
CA LEU A 949 31.39 42.17 36.86
C LEU A 949 31.17 40.98 35.92
N GLU A 950 30.10 41.02 35.12
CA GLU A 950 29.76 40.01 34.12
C GLU A 950 30.85 39.91 33.04
N LEU A 951 31.31 41.03 32.48
CA LEU A 951 32.47 41.08 31.57
C LEU A 951 33.76 40.57 32.22
N LYS A 952 33.92 40.74 33.54
CA LYS A 952 35.05 40.22 34.30
C LYS A 952 34.95 38.70 34.55
N GLU A 953 33.76 38.18 34.80
CA GLU A 953 33.54 36.73 34.91
C GLU A 953 33.63 36.03 33.55
N ILE A 954 33.13 36.65 32.47
CA ILE A 954 33.26 36.16 31.08
C ILE A 954 34.73 36.15 30.64
N SER A 955 35.50 37.21 30.90
CA SER A 955 36.93 37.21 30.58
C SER A 955 37.71 36.18 31.41
N ALA A 956 37.35 36.00 32.69
CA ALA A 956 37.93 34.94 33.52
C ALA A 956 37.52 33.53 33.05
N SER A 957 36.30 33.32 32.54
CA SER A 957 35.84 32.01 32.08
C SER A 957 36.47 31.63 30.75
N LEU A 958 36.56 32.58 29.82
CA LEU A 958 37.28 32.41 28.56
C LEU A 958 38.77 32.09 28.80
N LEU A 959 39.43 32.81 29.72
CA LEU A 959 40.80 32.51 30.12
C LEU A 959 40.92 31.13 30.78
N TYR A 960 39.94 30.70 31.59
CA TYR A 960 39.92 29.35 32.18
C TYR A 960 39.76 28.26 31.11
N THR A 961 38.84 28.42 30.16
CA THR A 961 38.64 27.44 29.06
C THR A 961 39.84 27.40 28.10
N LEU A 962 40.49 28.53 27.83
CA LEU A 962 41.77 28.59 27.12
C LEU A 962 42.87 27.85 27.90
N GLY A 963 42.88 27.97 29.22
CA GLY A 963 43.72 27.18 30.11
C GLY A 963 43.42 25.67 30.08
N GLN A 964 42.16 25.26 29.91
CA GLN A 964 41.80 23.84 29.73
C GLN A 964 42.28 23.32 28.37
N LEU A 965 42.06 24.06 27.27
CA LEU A 965 42.62 23.72 25.95
C LEU A 965 44.15 23.55 26.01
N ALA A 966 44.87 24.42 26.74
CA ALA A 966 46.31 24.29 26.92
C ALA A 966 46.76 23.05 27.70
N ASN A 967 45.89 22.45 28.53
CA ASN A 967 46.18 21.18 29.20
C ASN A 967 45.88 19.96 28.32
N GLU A 968 44.90 20.06 27.42
CA GLU A 968 44.55 18.99 26.46
C GLU A 968 45.47 19.00 25.23
N PHE A 969 45.96 20.17 24.84
CA PHE A 969 46.87 20.39 23.71
C PHE A 969 48.14 21.14 24.16
N PRO A 970 49.17 20.43 24.68
CA PRO A 970 50.37 21.07 25.23
C PRO A 970 51.13 21.97 24.26
N GLU A 971 51.02 21.72 22.95
CA GLU A 971 51.69 22.48 21.88
C GLU A 971 51.27 23.95 21.81
N ILE A 972 50.05 24.29 22.27
CA ILE A 972 49.58 25.68 22.37
C ILE A 972 49.76 26.29 23.77
N GLY A 973 50.23 25.51 24.75
CA GLY A 973 50.33 25.92 26.15
C GLY A 973 51.29 27.08 26.38
N ASP A 974 52.57 26.91 26.04
CA ASP A 974 53.59 27.94 26.24
C ASP A 974 53.31 29.21 25.40
N PRO A 975 52.94 29.14 24.10
CA PRO A 975 52.59 30.32 23.30
C PRO A 975 51.38 31.10 23.87
N LEU A 976 50.33 30.40 24.32
CA LEU A 976 49.17 31.03 24.95
C LEU A 976 49.58 31.71 26.27
N GLN A 977 50.36 31.03 27.11
CA GLN A 977 50.75 31.56 28.42
C GLN A 977 51.68 32.79 28.27
N MET A 978 52.55 32.81 27.26
CA MET A 978 53.32 34.01 26.88
C MET A 978 52.40 35.14 26.40
N ALA A 979 51.53 34.90 25.42
CA ALA A 979 50.66 35.95 24.87
C ALA A 979 49.71 36.56 25.92
N VAL A 980 49.16 35.73 26.83
CA VAL A 980 48.33 36.20 27.94
C VAL A 980 49.14 37.05 28.94
N HIS A 981 50.40 36.68 29.20
CA HIS A 981 51.29 37.44 30.07
C HIS A 981 51.79 38.76 29.43
N GLU A 982 52.01 38.81 28.12
CA GLU A 982 52.37 40.04 27.39
C GLU A 982 51.25 41.10 27.46
N VAL A 983 49.99 40.68 27.47
CA VAL A 983 48.81 41.54 27.65
C VAL A 983 48.52 41.82 29.15
N GLY A 984 49.32 41.28 30.07
CA GLY A 984 49.20 41.52 31.51
C GLY A 984 48.02 40.83 32.19
N MET A 985 47.47 39.78 31.55
CA MET A 985 46.41 38.95 32.12
C MET A 985 47.00 37.64 32.69
N HIS A 986 46.19 36.88 33.45
CA HIS A 986 46.60 35.61 34.04
C HIS A 986 45.47 34.58 33.88
N ILE A 987 45.79 33.40 33.36
CA ILE A 987 44.86 32.25 33.27
C ILE A 987 44.44 31.83 34.69
N PRO A 988 43.15 31.85 35.06
CA PRO A 988 42.72 31.39 36.38
C PRO A 988 43.03 29.91 36.58
N ALA A 989 43.53 29.52 37.76
CA ALA A 989 43.77 28.12 38.12
C ALA A 989 42.49 27.37 38.61
N VAL A 990 41.36 28.08 38.70
CA VAL A 990 40.08 27.63 39.27
C VAL A 990 38.96 28.25 38.43
N PRO A 991 37.87 27.53 38.11
CA PRO A 991 36.78 28.09 37.31
C PRO A 991 36.10 29.27 38.02
N PRO A 992 35.68 30.33 37.30
CA PRO A 992 34.91 31.45 37.85
C PRO A 992 33.54 31.01 38.38
N GLY A 993 32.88 31.90 39.14
CA GLY A 993 31.64 31.60 39.84
C GLY A 993 31.81 30.76 41.12
N ARG A 994 33.01 30.19 41.39
CA ARG A 994 33.25 29.32 42.56
C ARG A 994 33.81 30.04 43.79
N THR A 995 33.27 31.21 44.13
CA THR A 995 33.64 32.00 45.33
C THR A 995 32.45 32.37 46.23
N ALA A 996 32.69 32.33 47.54
CA ALA A 996 31.93 32.97 48.63
C ALA A 996 30.62 32.34 49.19
N ALA A 997 30.04 31.26 48.63
CA ALA A 997 28.74 30.73 49.10
C ALA A 997 28.70 29.24 49.55
N ALA A 998 29.82 28.67 50.01
CA ALA A 998 29.86 27.27 50.52
C ALA A 998 30.91 27.06 51.63
N ARG A 999 30.70 27.66 52.81
CA ARG A 999 31.46 27.38 54.05
C ARG A 999 30.55 27.38 55.28
N ALA A 1000 29.67 26.37 55.35
CA ALA A 1000 29.04 25.91 56.57
C ALA A 1000 28.84 24.40 56.45
N ASP A 1001 29.29 23.67 57.49
CA ASP A 1001 28.93 22.31 57.95
C ASP A 1001 28.75 21.12 56.97
N GLY A 1002 29.12 19.92 57.44
CA GLY A 1002 28.09 18.87 57.43
C GLY A 1002 28.38 17.42 57.02
N ALA A 1003 29.63 16.99 56.81
CA ALA A 1003 30.04 15.56 56.69
C ALA A 1003 29.46 14.71 55.51
N GLY A 1004 30.33 13.85 54.93
CA GLY A 1004 29.96 12.89 53.87
C GLY A 1004 31.16 12.53 52.98
N LEU A 1005 31.54 11.25 52.94
CA LEU A 1005 32.65 10.70 52.13
C LEU A 1005 32.08 9.68 51.11
N PRO A 1006 32.84 9.24 50.07
CA PRO A 1006 34.27 9.45 49.79
C PRO A 1006 34.58 9.97 48.36
N ARG A 1007 35.87 10.01 47.99
CA ARG A 1007 36.41 10.42 46.68
C ARG A 1007 36.61 9.23 45.73
N PRO A 1008 36.58 9.43 44.40
CA PRO A 1008 37.56 8.83 43.48
C PRO A 1008 38.84 9.70 43.41
N MET A 1009 40.01 9.08 43.20
CA MET A 1009 41.28 9.80 43.02
C MET A 1009 41.90 9.48 41.66
N SER A 1010 42.41 10.53 41.03
CA SER A 1010 43.13 10.54 39.75
C SER A 1010 44.13 9.38 39.57
N ALA A 1011 44.17 8.84 38.36
CA ALA A 1011 45.34 8.12 37.86
C ALA A 1011 46.59 9.02 37.83
N ARG A 1012 47.77 8.43 37.70
CA ARG A 1012 48.99 9.16 37.34
C ARG A 1012 49.84 8.35 36.36
N SER A 1013 50.48 9.07 35.45
CA SER A 1013 51.27 8.64 34.29
C SER A 1013 52.47 7.72 34.60
N ASP A 1014 52.86 6.97 33.56
CA ASP A 1014 54.24 6.51 33.26
C ASP A 1014 54.88 5.45 34.20
N LYS A 1015 55.71 4.51 33.73
CA LYS A 1015 56.31 4.34 32.38
C LYS A 1015 56.62 2.85 32.08
N SER A 1016 57.24 2.61 30.92
CA SER A 1016 57.98 1.40 30.49
C SER A 1016 58.61 0.56 31.63
N ASP A 1017 58.77 -0.76 31.53
CA ASP A 1017 59.42 -1.42 30.38
C ASP A 1017 59.05 -2.90 30.12
N ARG A 1018 59.66 -3.50 29.10
CA ARG A 1018 59.34 -4.82 28.51
C ARG A 1018 60.47 -5.84 28.74
N SER A 1019 60.07 -7.13 28.90
CA SER A 1019 60.87 -8.35 28.62
C SER A 1019 61.68 -9.00 29.77
N VAL A 1020 62.10 -10.25 29.47
CA VAL A 1020 63.08 -11.15 30.14
C VAL A 1020 62.67 -11.89 31.42
N ARG A 1021 62.12 -13.10 31.20
CA ARG A 1021 62.54 -14.45 31.68
C ARG A 1021 63.41 -14.63 32.96
N SER A 1022 63.32 -15.87 33.48
CA SER A 1022 64.13 -16.54 34.51
C SER A 1022 63.75 -16.16 35.95
N ALA A 1023 63.28 -17.08 36.80
CA ALA A 1023 63.83 -18.35 37.31
C ALA A 1023 64.84 -18.13 38.46
N GLY A 1024 64.43 -18.56 39.66
CA GLY A 1024 65.22 -18.48 40.89
C GLY A 1024 64.45 -19.13 42.04
N SER A 1025 64.97 -20.23 42.57
CA SER A 1025 64.42 -20.92 43.73
C SER A 1025 65.05 -20.40 45.04
N ASN A 1026 64.52 -20.89 46.16
CA ASN A 1026 64.94 -20.66 47.55
C ASN A 1026 64.47 -19.32 48.16
N GLY A 1027 64.03 -19.26 49.42
CA GLY A 1027 63.66 -20.37 50.32
C GLY A 1027 64.08 -20.16 51.78
N SER A 1028 63.12 -20.36 52.69
CA SER A 1028 63.30 -20.47 54.16
C SER A 1028 63.81 -19.17 54.85
N TYR A 1029 63.68 -18.97 56.17
CA TYR A 1029 63.65 -19.93 57.28
C TYR A 1029 62.80 -19.49 58.50
N ARG A 1030 62.18 -20.49 59.16
CA ARG A 1030 61.91 -20.59 60.64
C ARG A 1030 60.88 -19.59 61.24
N SER A 1031 60.20 -19.87 62.37
CA SER A 1031 59.93 -21.05 63.23
C SER A 1031 58.95 -20.60 64.35
N ASN A 1032 58.11 -21.36 65.07
CA ASN A 1032 57.88 -22.80 65.35
C ASN A 1032 56.39 -23.16 65.02
N GLY A 1033 55.86 -24.39 64.98
CA GLY A 1033 56.07 -25.58 65.82
C GLY A 1033 55.15 -25.53 67.07
N SER A 1034 54.47 -26.59 67.54
CA SER A 1034 54.32 -28.00 67.10
C SER A 1034 53.17 -28.63 67.95
N THR A 1035 52.48 -29.77 67.72
CA THR A 1035 52.43 -30.93 66.77
C THR A 1035 51.01 -31.57 66.93
N GLY A 1036 50.49 -32.55 66.17
CA GLY A 1036 50.94 -33.29 64.98
C GLY A 1036 50.27 -34.68 64.83
N SER A 1037 50.46 -35.32 63.66
CA SER A 1037 50.29 -36.77 63.35
C SER A 1037 48.93 -37.48 63.52
N GLY A 1038 48.57 -38.35 62.56
CA GLY A 1038 47.53 -39.39 62.78
C GLY A 1038 46.83 -39.92 61.52
N VAL A 1039 47.37 -40.96 60.86
CA VAL A 1039 46.69 -41.66 59.74
C VAL A 1039 46.20 -43.04 60.18
N ARG A 1040 44.92 -43.39 59.96
CA ARG A 1040 44.45 -44.69 59.41
C ARG A 1040 42.92 -44.87 59.41
N VAL A 1041 42.40 -45.26 58.23
CA VAL A 1041 41.47 -46.38 57.95
C VAL A 1041 40.74 -47.03 59.14
N ALA A 1042 39.40 -46.96 59.17
CA ALA A 1042 38.48 -48.12 59.21
C ALA A 1042 36.99 -47.70 59.34
N ALA A 1043 36.09 -48.52 58.77
CA ALA A 1043 34.66 -48.61 59.13
C ALA A 1043 34.48 -49.81 60.13
N PRO A 1044 33.28 -50.26 60.59
CA PRO A 1044 31.89 -49.96 60.16
C PRO A 1044 30.81 -49.96 61.30
N ILE A 1045 29.54 -50.21 60.94
CA ILE A 1045 28.43 -50.81 61.74
C ILE A 1045 27.44 -49.89 62.53
N SER A 1046 26.26 -49.72 61.92
CA SER A 1046 24.87 -49.70 62.46
C SER A 1046 24.45 -48.96 63.74
N LYS A 1047 23.48 -48.03 63.59
CA LYS A 1047 22.03 -48.13 63.99
C LYS A 1047 21.44 -46.71 63.90
N VAL A 1048 20.42 -46.44 63.07
CA VAL A 1048 18.99 -46.75 63.26
C VAL A 1048 18.41 -46.16 64.55
N GLN A 1049 17.82 -44.96 64.44
CA GLN A 1049 16.49 -44.67 64.97
C GLN A 1049 15.84 -43.51 64.20
N LEU A 1050 14.51 -43.51 64.10
CA LEU A 1050 13.73 -42.45 63.45
C LEU A 1050 13.54 -41.26 64.41
N GLY A 1051 13.47 -40.04 63.89
CA GLY A 1051 13.40 -38.82 64.71
C GLY A 1051 13.01 -37.55 63.95
N PHE A 1052 11.99 -37.65 63.08
CA PHE A 1052 11.56 -36.68 62.05
C PHE A 1052 12.52 -36.50 60.87
#